data_AF-A0A813EUF5-F1
#
_entry.id   AF-A0A813EUF5-F1
#
_cell.length_a   1.000
_cell.length_b   1.000
_cell.length_c   1.000
_cell.angle_alpha   90.00
_cell.angle_beta   90.00
_cell.angle_gamma   90.00
#
_symmetry.space_group_name_H-M   'P 1'
#
loop_
_entity.id
_entity.type
_entity.pdbx_description
1 polymer ?
#
loop_
_entity_poly.entity_id
_entity_poly.type
_entity_poly.pdbx_seq_one_letter_code
_entity_poly.pdbx_strand_id
1 'polypeptide(L)'
;TMSAFPWKLLEVVKLLDDRAAADLRRQEDSSSDSQVPSARIHVTSFICLKELKCSVADLEQRTALLREAFPFQGYIQKVEERGISHEQLVRVETFAATHCPSWHDIRAAEDTLSMDTLNLYQLTPWCIKPATIERNCSMVELFSDSPCLPTNFCSHWWGEPLRDFVACIGRHCAVRQLCFRSTFYWICAYANRQHALSEELNDDPKQTSFYKAMCLADCLLLILDNVGPAMPFTRVWCAYELFMALIDEDRKKKPLLLDTVAHTKAGTFVLTDGFTDAEAKVRDAGFPAEAEACKSLREMCFPIHVLEKGMNLRLQEAQASEEADRRHILNSVVGKQLHELDEAPPLEHANYTEVNARLGSRFALACFRPAIMKGSARRLGVARALQADRWQRELVLDIDKLPKERQATAFEVFVAGLPEGLKHLMLAWREFAADSNLVALAERLPISLHQLLLKFRFCKQISDAGVAALAERLPISLQQLQLDFRDGCEQISDAGVAALAEKLPISLHQLQLDFSNYSACQQISDAGVAALAEKLPISLHQLQLDFGGCYQISDAGVAALAEKLPISLHQLRLNFECCHQISDAGVAALAEKLPISLQQLQLSFKMQFVSVEISCFSQISDAGVAALSEKLPISLHQLQLDFGGCQQISDAVRQAAGSLESLRAWAAASELGAAPDLEMRLSSGEETAEGLQEKDEEGEEGEEGEIGKPSHESRRARPAAPAAPWRGQPPTLALPAPSPAAPQTRHSTAKNAETSSDTVLAEGLADETDVGSLDFAYHFDSSALSKVPSLFGTFCSALLCATTLEKLQLDFNECNQISDAGVAALAEKLPISLHQLQLEFRHCFRISDAGVAALAEKLPISLQDLQLNFRYCQQISDAGVAALAEKLPISLHQLQLDFGGCQQISDAGVAALAEKLPISLQQLQLHFGVCQQISDAGVAALAEKLPISLQQLHLDFNNYSGCQQISDAGVAALAEKLPISLHQLQLDFGGCYQISDAGVAALAEKLPISLQQLQLDFRDGCNQISDAGVAALAETLPISLHRLELNLGFFSQVSDAATKAAGSLESLRAWAAARAARPRARRERKARVRELGARPRS
;
A
#
# COMPACT_ATOMS: atom_id res chain seq x y z
N THR A 1 54.06 17.79 -12.39
CA THR A 1 54.57 19.01 -13.09
C THR A 1 54.17 18.96 -14.56
N MET A 2 53.09 19.65 -14.93
CA MET A 2 52.75 20.13 -16.30
C MET A 2 51.57 21.10 -16.14
N SER A 3 51.81 22.20 -15.43
CA SER A 3 50.78 23.13 -14.93
C SER A 3 51.07 24.56 -15.39
N ALA A 4 51.11 24.74 -16.71
CA ALA A 4 51.24 26.03 -17.40
C ALA A 4 50.83 25.85 -18.87
N PHE A 5 50.27 26.91 -19.50
CA PHE A 5 49.53 26.90 -20.77
C PHE A 5 48.19 26.15 -20.65
N PRO A 6 47.05 26.80 -20.98
CA PRO A 6 46.88 27.49 -22.26
C PRO A 6 46.56 29.00 -22.21
N TRP A 7 46.55 29.65 -21.05
CA TRP A 7 45.99 31.01 -20.87
C TRP A 7 46.55 32.09 -21.81
N LYS A 8 47.86 32.07 -22.10
CA LYS A 8 48.50 33.03 -23.03
C LYS A 8 48.02 32.93 -24.49
N LEU A 9 47.36 31.84 -24.87
CA LEU A 9 46.70 31.72 -26.18
C LEU A 9 45.33 32.40 -26.20
N LEU A 10 44.62 32.49 -25.06
CA LEU A 10 43.39 33.27 -24.95
C LEU A 10 43.65 34.77 -25.06
N GLU A 11 44.74 35.28 -24.48
CA GLU A 11 45.16 36.69 -24.71
C GLU A 11 45.42 36.96 -26.20
N VAL A 12 46.08 36.04 -26.92
CA VAL A 12 46.36 36.18 -28.35
C VAL A 12 45.09 36.07 -29.21
N VAL A 13 44.13 35.20 -28.86
CA VAL A 13 42.83 35.13 -29.54
C VAL A 13 42.03 36.41 -29.28
N LYS A 14 41.98 36.90 -28.04
CA LYS A 14 41.29 38.15 -27.69
C LYS A 14 41.90 39.36 -28.43
N LEU A 15 43.22 39.42 -28.56
CA LEU A 15 43.94 40.41 -29.39
C LEU A 15 43.67 40.28 -30.91
N LEU A 16 43.18 39.13 -31.40
CA LEU A 16 42.76 38.93 -32.78
C LEU A 16 41.29 39.30 -32.97
N ASP A 17 40.40 38.95 -32.04
CA ASP A 17 39.00 39.40 -32.04
C ASP A 17 38.88 40.92 -31.86
N ASP A 18 39.64 41.52 -30.93
CA ASP A 18 39.68 42.99 -30.73
C ASP A 18 40.19 43.72 -31.98
N ARG A 19 41.11 43.10 -32.75
CA ARG A 19 41.56 43.62 -34.05
C ARG A 19 40.50 43.46 -35.14
N ALA A 20 39.89 42.29 -35.25
CA ALA A 20 38.81 42.04 -36.21
C ALA A 20 37.62 42.99 -35.95
N ALA A 21 37.26 43.21 -34.68
CA ALA A 21 36.23 44.18 -34.28
C ALA A 21 36.64 45.63 -34.54
N ALA A 22 37.92 45.99 -34.39
CA ALA A 22 38.40 47.33 -34.70
C ALA A 22 38.43 47.63 -36.21
N ASP A 23 38.73 46.63 -37.05
CA ASP A 23 38.69 46.79 -38.51
C ASP A 23 37.27 46.67 -39.09
N LEU A 24 36.38 45.87 -38.48
CA LEU A 24 34.93 45.88 -38.81
C LEU A 24 34.29 47.25 -38.55
N ARG A 25 34.57 47.88 -37.39
CA ARG A 25 34.10 49.25 -37.09
C ARG A 25 34.64 50.33 -38.03
N ARG A 26 35.68 50.03 -38.82
CA ARG A 26 36.17 50.92 -39.90
C ARG A 26 35.48 50.67 -41.24
N GLN A 27 34.78 49.55 -41.40
CA GLN A 27 33.99 49.23 -42.59
C GLN A 27 32.52 49.62 -42.43
N GLU A 28 31.97 49.62 -41.21
CA GLU A 28 30.59 50.03 -40.92
C GLU A 28 30.28 51.50 -41.28
N ASP A 29 31.29 52.39 -41.33
CA ASP A 29 31.15 53.77 -41.80
C ASP A 29 31.01 53.89 -43.34
N SER A 30 31.08 52.79 -44.11
CA SER A 30 30.92 52.84 -45.57
C SER A 30 30.27 51.61 -46.22
N SER A 31 29.19 51.86 -46.96
CA SER A 31 28.42 50.95 -47.82
C SER A 31 27.47 49.96 -47.13
N SER A 32 26.27 49.86 -47.71
CA SER A 32 25.19 48.98 -47.28
C SER A 32 25.04 47.81 -48.26
N ASP A 33 25.62 46.65 -47.98
CA ASP A 33 25.22 45.40 -48.66
C ASP A 33 25.54 44.14 -47.84
N SER A 34 24.92 43.02 -48.21
CA SER A 34 24.67 41.87 -47.34
C SER A 34 25.76 40.77 -47.37
N GLN A 35 27.02 41.08 -47.03
CA GLN A 35 28.13 40.09 -47.02
C GLN A 35 29.03 40.13 -45.77
N VAL A 36 28.55 39.57 -44.65
CA VAL A 36 29.33 39.38 -43.40
C VAL A 36 29.41 37.92 -42.86
N PRO A 37 28.54 36.93 -43.21
CA PRO A 37 28.57 35.60 -42.55
C PRO A 37 29.89 34.82 -42.58
N SER A 38 30.64 34.90 -43.69
CA SER A 38 31.78 34.01 -43.97
C SER A 38 32.90 34.06 -42.92
N ALA A 39 33.26 35.25 -42.45
CA ALA A 39 34.41 35.43 -41.55
C ALA A 39 34.20 34.80 -40.17
N ARG A 40 32.98 34.90 -39.59
CA ARG A 40 32.66 34.29 -38.30
C ARG A 40 32.71 32.77 -38.37
N ILE A 41 32.15 32.18 -39.44
CA ILE A 41 32.13 30.73 -39.66
C ILE A 41 33.55 30.17 -39.70
N HIS A 42 34.47 30.80 -40.43
CA HIS A 42 35.85 30.32 -40.50
C HIS A 42 36.56 30.28 -39.12
N VAL A 43 36.33 31.24 -38.23
CA VAL A 43 36.96 31.25 -36.88
C VAL A 43 36.33 30.20 -35.95
N THR A 44 35.01 30.08 -35.92
CA THR A 44 34.34 29.08 -35.04
C THR A 44 34.54 27.65 -35.55
N SER A 45 34.59 27.42 -36.87
CA SER A 45 35.05 26.14 -37.45
C SER A 45 36.47 25.82 -37.00
N PHE A 46 37.40 26.79 -36.97
CA PHE A 46 38.77 26.56 -36.53
C PHE A 46 38.87 26.16 -35.04
N ILE A 47 38.00 26.71 -34.19
CA ILE A 47 37.88 26.30 -32.78
C ILE A 47 37.35 24.86 -32.70
N CYS A 48 36.25 24.54 -33.41
CA CYS A 48 35.63 23.22 -33.37
C CYS A 48 36.56 22.12 -33.91
N LEU A 49 37.31 22.38 -34.98
CA LEU A 49 38.35 21.49 -35.51
C LEU A 49 39.47 21.22 -34.50
N LYS A 50 39.87 22.25 -33.75
CA LYS A 50 40.93 22.17 -32.74
C LYS A 50 40.49 21.47 -31.46
N GLU A 51 39.20 21.56 -31.09
CA GLU A 51 38.61 20.70 -30.06
C GLU A 51 38.54 19.25 -30.55
N LEU A 52 38.00 19.00 -31.75
CA LEU A 52 37.69 17.66 -32.26
C LEU A 52 38.89 16.85 -32.80
N LYS A 53 40.04 17.49 -33.06
CA LYS A 53 41.23 16.88 -33.69
C LYS A 53 40.97 16.27 -35.09
N CYS A 54 39.91 16.69 -35.79
CA CYS A 54 39.51 16.18 -37.10
C CYS A 54 39.84 17.15 -38.26
N SER A 55 39.69 16.71 -39.51
CA SER A 55 39.86 17.56 -40.69
C SER A 55 38.62 18.41 -41.00
N VAL A 56 38.79 19.43 -41.85
CA VAL A 56 37.70 20.30 -42.33
C VAL A 56 36.57 19.49 -42.97
N ALA A 57 36.93 18.51 -43.81
CA ALA A 57 35.96 17.64 -44.50
C ALA A 57 35.17 16.77 -43.52
N ASP A 58 35.80 16.24 -42.47
CA ASP A 58 35.12 15.42 -41.46
C ASP A 58 34.08 16.26 -40.69
N LEU A 59 34.39 17.53 -40.41
CA LEU A 59 33.47 18.46 -39.75
C LEU A 59 32.35 18.91 -40.69
N GLU A 60 32.65 19.20 -41.96
CA GLU A 60 31.63 19.56 -42.97
C GLU A 60 30.65 18.42 -43.21
N GLN A 61 31.14 17.17 -43.37
CA GLN A 61 30.31 15.98 -43.53
C GLN A 61 29.44 15.73 -42.28
N ARG A 62 30.01 15.88 -41.08
CA ARG A 62 29.28 15.72 -39.81
C ARG A 62 28.20 16.79 -39.63
N THR A 63 28.50 18.05 -39.94
CA THR A 63 27.52 19.15 -39.85
C THR A 63 26.42 18.99 -40.90
N ALA A 64 26.72 18.44 -42.09
CA ALA A 64 25.70 18.09 -43.07
C ALA A 64 24.74 17.00 -42.55
N LEU A 65 25.28 15.90 -42.00
CA LEU A 65 24.52 14.82 -41.36
C LEU A 65 23.65 15.35 -40.20
N LEU A 66 24.21 16.21 -39.34
CA LEU A 66 23.49 16.80 -38.22
C LEU A 66 22.40 17.79 -38.66
N ARG A 67 22.59 18.51 -39.77
CA ARG A 67 21.56 19.39 -40.34
C ARG A 67 20.37 18.61 -40.90
N GLU A 68 20.59 17.40 -41.41
CA GLU A 68 19.54 16.47 -41.83
C GLU A 68 18.82 15.84 -40.63
N ALA A 69 19.56 15.41 -39.61
CA ALA A 69 19.01 14.81 -38.40
C ALA A 69 18.27 15.81 -37.48
N PHE A 70 18.72 17.07 -37.43
CA PHE A 70 18.24 18.13 -36.55
C PHE A 70 18.14 19.48 -37.31
N PRO A 71 17.19 19.62 -38.25
CA PRO A 71 17.00 20.85 -39.01
C PRO A 71 16.57 22.00 -38.09
N PHE A 72 17.21 23.17 -38.21
CA PHE A 72 16.85 24.39 -37.47
C PHE A 72 15.39 24.79 -37.72
N GLN A 73 14.63 25.04 -36.65
CA GLN A 73 13.22 25.43 -36.73
C GLN A 73 13.06 26.96 -36.59
N GLY A 74 13.57 27.54 -35.49
CA GLY A 74 13.45 28.98 -35.23
C GLY A 74 14.19 29.41 -33.96
N TYR A 75 14.20 30.72 -33.69
CA TYR A 75 14.87 31.28 -32.50
C TYR A 75 13.88 31.51 -31.35
N ILE A 76 14.15 30.87 -30.21
CA ILE A 76 13.40 31.06 -28.96
C ILE A 76 14.17 32.10 -28.14
N GLN A 77 13.61 33.30 -28.03
CA GLN A 77 14.30 34.48 -27.51
C GLN A 77 14.81 34.29 -26.07
N LYS A 78 13.93 33.92 -25.15
CA LYS A 78 14.26 33.69 -23.74
C LYS A 78 14.86 32.30 -23.53
N VAL A 79 15.90 32.19 -22.71
CA VAL A 79 16.58 30.91 -22.42
C VAL A 79 15.79 30.03 -21.46
N GLU A 80 15.05 30.64 -20.55
CA GLU A 80 14.11 29.97 -19.66
C GLU A 80 12.94 29.32 -20.42
N GLU A 81 12.64 29.75 -21.64
CA GLU A 81 11.58 29.18 -22.50
C GLU A 81 12.10 28.06 -23.44
N ARG A 82 13.33 27.57 -23.23
CA ARG A 82 13.98 26.53 -24.06
C ARG A 82 14.03 25.16 -23.37
N GLY A 83 12.88 24.64 -22.94
CA GLY A 83 12.78 23.26 -22.45
C GLY A 83 12.75 22.21 -23.58
N ILE A 84 13.24 21.01 -23.31
CA ILE A 84 13.25 19.85 -24.24
C ILE A 84 12.37 18.71 -23.69
N SER A 85 11.62 18.01 -24.54
CA SER A 85 10.75 16.90 -24.12
C SER A 85 11.47 15.55 -24.15
N HIS A 86 10.91 14.54 -23.47
CA HIS A 86 11.47 13.19 -23.46
C HIS A 86 11.54 12.57 -24.86
N GLU A 87 10.53 12.77 -25.71
CA GLU A 87 10.55 12.30 -27.11
C GLU A 87 11.70 12.95 -27.92
N GLN A 88 11.97 14.23 -27.69
CA GLN A 88 13.10 14.93 -28.32
C GLN A 88 14.45 14.40 -27.81
N LEU A 89 14.57 14.11 -26.51
CA LEU A 89 15.76 13.50 -25.90
C LEU A 89 16.03 12.08 -26.44
N VAL A 90 15.01 11.22 -26.54
CA VAL A 90 15.12 9.87 -27.14
C VAL A 90 15.55 9.94 -28.61
N ARG A 91 15.14 10.98 -29.35
CA ARG A 91 15.64 11.21 -30.72
C ARG A 91 17.12 11.59 -30.77
N VAL A 92 17.63 12.36 -29.79
CA VAL A 92 19.08 12.61 -29.65
C VAL A 92 19.83 11.34 -29.26
N GLU A 93 19.31 10.56 -28.31
CA GLU A 93 19.88 9.28 -27.89
C GLU A 93 19.95 8.28 -29.05
N THR A 94 18.87 8.14 -29.83
CA THR A 94 18.79 7.23 -30.99
C THR A 94 19.81 7.63 -32.07
N PHE A 95 19.93 8.92 -32.36
CA PHE A 95 20.97 9.43 -33.26
C PHE A 95 22.38 9.13 -32.72
N ALA A 96 22.62 9.36 -31.43
CA ALA A 96 23.89 9.07 -30.80
C ALA A 96 24.23 7.57 -30.87
N ALA A 97 23.31 6.68 -30.49
CA ALA A 97 23.49 5.23 -30.54
C ALA A 97 23.85 4.71 -31.94
N THR A 98 23.30 5.33 -32.99
CA THR A 98 23.59 4.99 -34.39
C THR A 98 25.02 5.36 -34.82
N HIS A 99 25.61 6.40 -34.23
CA HIS A 99 26.90 6.98 -34.68
C HIS A 99 28.05 6.84 -33.67
N CYS A 100 27.76 6.59 -32.39
CA CYS A 100 28.72 6.46 -31.30
C CYS A 100 29.87 5.46 -31.58
N PRO A 101 29.67 4.31 -32.28
CA PRO A 101 30.78 3.43 -32.67
C PRO A 101 31.83 4.03 -33.63
N SER A 102 31.58 5.24 -34.16
CA SER A 102 32.55 6.04 -34.93
C SER A 102 33.12 7.24 -34.15
N TRP A 103 32.74 7.38 -32.88
CA TRP A 103 33.13 8.48 -31.99
C TRP A 103 34.18 8.00 -30.98
N HIS A 104 35.01 8.92 -30.53
CA HIS A 104 36.19 8.66 -29.70
C HIS A 104 36.25 9.68 -28.57
N ASP A 105 36.84 9.34 -27.42
CA ASP A 105 37.06 10.36 -26.40
C ASP A 105 38.14 11.36 -26.84
N ILE A 106 37.77 12.63 -26.84
CA ILE A 106 38.63 13.74 -27.28
C ILE A 106 39.70 14.07 -26.23
N ARG A 107 39.40 13.81 -24.95
CA ARG A 107 40.22 14.08 -23.77
C ARG A 107 41.10 12.87 -23.44
N ALA A 108 40.55 11.65 -23.50
CA ALA A 108 41.26 10.38 -23.35
C ALA A 108 41.59 9.79 -24.73
N ALA A 109 42.78 10.13 -25.25
CA ALA A 109 43.18 9.77 -26.60
C ALA A 109 43.61 8.30 -26.74
N GLU A 110 42.64 7.39 -26.86
CA GLU A 110 42.70 6.12 -27.61
C GLU A 110 41.37 5.32 -27.57
N ASP A 111 40.44 5.64 -26.66
CA ASP A 111 39.18 4.91 -26.48
C ASP A 111 38.06 5.29 -27.48
N THR A 112 37.40 4.26 -28.05
CA THR A 112 36.14 4.39 -28.80
C THR A 112 34.96 4.47 -27.83
N LEU A 113 33.96 5.32 -28.11
CA LEU A 113 32.80 5.49 -27.24
C LEU A 113 31.74 4.38 -27.44
N SER A 114 31.03 4.04 -26.36
CA SER A 114 29.79 3.24 -26.40
C SER A 114 28.64 4.03 -25.78
N MET A 115 27.39 3.56 -25.89
CA MET A 115 26.25 4.21 -25.22
C MET A 115 26.30 4.10 -23.68
N ASP A 116 27.16 3.22 -23.15
CA ASP A 116 27.36 3.01 -21.72
C ASP A 116 28.47 3.93 -21.15
N THR A 117 29.29 4.53 -22.03
CA THR A 117 30.35 5.51 -21.67
C THR A 117 30.06 6.92 -22.15
N LEU A 118 29.24 7.09 -23.20
CA LEU A 118 28.87 8.37 -23.79
C LEU A 118 28.04 9.23 -22.83
N ASN A 119 28.64 10.32 -22.35
CA ASN A 119 28.03 11.34 -21.50
C ASN A 119 27.96 12.70 -22.19
N LEU A 120 27.41 13.73 -21.52
CA LEU A 120 27.26 15.06 -22.14
C LEU A 120 28.58 15.79 -22.39
N TYR A 121 29.67 15.51 -21.66
CA TYR A 121 30.98 16.07 -21.99
C TYR A 121 31.52 15.59 -23.34
N GLN A 122 31.10 14.42 -23.83
CA GLN A 122 31.44 13.87 -25.14
C GLN A 122 30.37 14.18 -26.19
N LEU A 123 29.08 14.05 -25.86
CA LEU A 123 27.97 14.40 -26.77
C LEU A 123 28.02 15.88 -27.19
N THR A 124 28.44 16.78 -26.30
CA THR A 124 28.51 18.22 -26.61
C THR A 124 29.42 18.53 -27.81
N PRO A 125 30.71 18.14 -27.84
CA PRO A 125 31.55 18.34 -29.02
C PRO A 125 31.19 17.43 -30.21
N TRP A 126 30.72 16.19 -29.99
CA TRP A 126 30.39 15.29 -31.12
C TRP A 126 29.09 15.64 -31.85
N CYS A 127 28.08 16.14 -31.14
CA CYS A 127 26.73 16.38 -31.67
C CYS A 127 26.24 17.83 -31.44
N ILE A 128 26.15 18.31 -30.19
CA ILE A 128 25.43 19.56 -29.87
C ILE A 128 26.11 20.78 -30.49
N LYS A 129 27.43 20.96 -30.28
CA LYS A 129 28.19 22.09 -30.84
C LYS A 129 28.13 22.10 -32.38
N PRO A 130 28.47 21.01 -33.11
CA PRO A 130 28.43 21.03 -34.58
C PRO A 130 27.02 21.23 -35.16
N ALA A 131 25.96 20.72 -34.51
CA ALA A 131 24.57 20.94 -34.97
C ALA A 131 24.12 22.40 -34.83
N THR A 132 24.62 23.12 -33.82
CA THR A 132 24.18 24.49 -33.47
C THR A 132 25.04 25.61 -34.05
N ILE A 133 26.27 25.31 -34.49
CA ILE A 133 27.31 26.30 -34.83
C ILE A 133 26.94 27.22 -36.00
N GLU A 134 26.20 26.72 -37.01
CA GLU A 134 25.81 27.49 -38.20
C GLU A 134 24.87 28.66 -37.86
N ARG A 135 24.05 28.50 -36.82
CA ARG A 135 22.98 29.45 -36.44
C ARG A 135 23.24 30.15 -35.11
N ASN A 136 24.31 29.79 -34.40
CA ASN A 136 24.58 30.17 -33.01
C ASN A 136 23.34 30.00 -32.12
N CYS A 137 22.72 28.82 -32.19
CA CYS A 137 21.46 28.50 -31.51
C CYS A 137 21.67 27.51 -30.35
N SER A 138 20.61 27.19 -29.62
CA SER A 138 20.57 26.06 -28.69
C SER A 138 20.16 24.78 -29.43
N MET A 139 20.22 23.63 -28.75
CA MET A 139 19.73 22.37 -29.34
C MET A 139 18.20 22.38 -29.48
N VAL A 140 17.49 23.07 -28.57
CA VAL A 140 16.02 23.16 -28.58
C VAL A 140 15.50 23.96 -29.78
N GLU A 141 16.26 24.95 -30.24
CA GLU A 141 16.00 25.73 -31.46
C GLU A 141 16.10 24.87 -32.77
N LEU A 142 16.56 23.61 -32.66
CA LEU A 142 16.51 22.57 -33.72
C LEU A 142 15.29 21.63 -33.61
N PHE A 143 14.43 21.83 -32.61
CA PHE A 143 13.21 21.03 -32.37
C PHE A 143 11.93 21.87 -32.30
N SER A 144 12.02 23.18 -32.03
CA SER A 144 10.89 24.11 -31.97
C SER A 144 11.31 25.52 -32.41
N ASP A 145 10.40 26.23 -33.07
CA ASP A 145 10.47 27.68 -33.32
C ASP A 145 9.77 28.51 -32.22
N SER A 146 9.02 27.83 -31.35
CA SER A 146 8.04 28.39 -30.42
C SER A 146 8.43 28.11 -28.95
N PRO A 147 8.05 28.97 -27.98
CA PRO A 147 8.38 28.79 -26.57
C PRO A 147 8.00 27.42 -25.98
N CYS A 148 8.99 26.68 -25.48
CA CYS A 148 8.85 25.38 -24.83
C CYS A 148 8.99 25.54 -23.31
N LEU A 149 7.93 26.03 -22.64
CA LEU A 149 7.95 26.35 -21.22
C LEU A 149 8.28 25.11 -20.35
N PRO A 150 9.39 25.11 -19.59
CA PRO A 150 9.79 23.97 -18.78
C PRO A 150 9.04 23.96 -17.44
N THR A 151 8.18 22.97 -17.22
CA THR A 151 7.59 22.69 -15.90
C THR A 151 8.60 22.00 -14.97
N ASN A 152 9.67 21.44 -15.52
CA ASN A 152 10.71 20.70 -14.79
C ASN A 152 12.10 21.30 -15.06
N PHE A 153 12.94 21.39 -14.04
CA PHE A 153 14.34 21.78 -14.13
C PHE A 153 15.25 20.60 -13.73
N CYS A 154 16.26 20.26 -14.53
CA CYS A 154 17.17 19.14 -14.23
C CYS A 154 18.44 19.59 -13.50
N SER A 155 18.55 19.26 -12.22
CA SER A 155 19.80 19.37 -11.46
C SER A 155 20.60 18.08 -11.60
N HIS A 156 21.76 18.12 -12.26
CA HIS A 156 22.48 16.91 -12.65
C HIS A 156 23.96 17.17 -12.97
N TRP A 157 24.71 16.14 -13.38
CA TRP A 157 26.11 16.29 -13.79
C TRP A 157 26.40 15.66 -15.17
N TRP A 158 27.15 16.38 -16.00
CA TRP A 158 27.39 16.01 -17.41
C TRP A 158 28.19 14.72 -17.67
N GLY A 159 28.62 14.00 -16.63
CA GLY A 159 29.45 12.79 -16.74
C GLY A 159 28.68 11.47 -16.63
N GLU A 160 27.39 11.50 -16.31
CA GLU A 160 26.52 10.32 -16.36
C GLU A 160 26.28 9.84 -17.81
N PRO A 161 26.09 8.52 -18.05
CA PRO A 161 25.76 8.03 -19.38
C PRO A 161 24.45 8.66 -19.91
N LEU A 162 24.45 9.03 -21.19
CA LEU A 162 23.30 9.66 -21.86
C LEU A 162 22.05 8.76 -21.77
N ARG A 163 22.25 7.45 -21.89
CA ARG A 163 21.20 6.43 -21.77
C ARG A 163 20.52 6.44 -20.41
N ASP A 164 21.33 6.42 -19.35
CA ASP A 164 20.89 6.44 -17.95
C ASP A 164 20.13 7.74 -17.65
N PHE A 165 20.63 8.88 -18.13
CA PHE A 165 19.99 10.20 -18.02
C PHE A 165 18.61 10.26 -18.70
N VAL A 166 18.49 9.73 -19.92
CA VAL A 166 17.20 9.67 -20.63
C VAL A 166 16.25 8.70 -19.92
N ALA A 167 16.74 7.55 -19.43
CA ALA A 167 15.96 6.62 -18.61
C ALA A 167 15.48 7.24 -17.28
N CYS A 168 16.29 8.09 -16.63
CA CYS A 168 15.90 8.89 -15.46
C CYS A 168 14.70 9.80 -15.76
N ILE A 169 14.76 10.57 -16.85
CA ILE A 169 13.68 11.47 -17.26
C ILE A 169 12.43 10.69 -17.69
N GLY A 170 12.59 9.58 -18.42
CA GLY A 170 11.48 8.70 -18.82
C GLY A 170 10.78 8.05 -17.63
N ARG A 171 11.54 7.61 -16.63
CA ARG A 171 10.99 7.04 -15.39
C ARG A 171 10.27 8.09 -14.54
N HIS A 172 10.83 9.29 -14.42
CA HIS A 172 10.16 10.42 -13.76
C HIS A 172 8.82 10.75 -14.46
N CYS A 173 8.81 10.83 -15.80
CA CYS A 173 7.57 11.03 -16.56
C CYS A 173 6.53 9.94 -16.26
N ALA A 174 6.94 8.66 -16.24
CA ALA A 174 6.03 7.56 -15.94
C ALA A 174 5.47 7.60 -14.51
N VAL A 175 6.29 7.95 -13.51
CA VAL A 175 5.88 8.06 -12.10
C VAL A 175 4.94 9.24 -11.87
N ARG A 176 5.26 10.42 -12.41
CA ARG A 176 4.42 11.63 -12.31
C ARG A 176 3.28 11.69 -13.36
N GLN A 177 3.08 10.63 -14.16
CA GLN A 177 2.07 10.54 -15.24
C GLN A 177 2.14 11.68 -16.28
N LEU A 178 3.35 12.18 -16.54
CA LEU A 178 3.62 13.33 -17.42
C LEU A 178 3.68 12.91 -18.90
N CYS A 179 3.31 13.83 -19.79
CA CYS A 179 3.29 13.56 -21.23
C CYS A 179 4.69 13.67 -21.84
N PHE A 180 5.24 12.53 -22.30
CA PHE A 180 6.56 12.45 -22.94
C PHE A 180 6.79 13.42 -24.13
N ARG A 181 5.71 13.95 -24.73
CA ARG A 181 5.75 14.88 -25.87
C ARG A 181 5.70 16.36 -25.48
N SER A 182 4.82 16.72 -24.54
CA SER A 182 4.48 18.12 -24.21
C SER A 182 4.90 18.56 -22.80
N THR A 183 5.46 17.65 -22.00
CA THR A 183 6.17 18.02 -20.77
C THR A 183 7.63 18.31 -21.11
N PHE A 184 8.08 19.52 -20.80
CA PHE A 184 9.43 19.99 -21.10
C PHE A 184 10.31 20.05 -19.85
N TYR A 185 11.58 19.74 -20.04
CA TYR A 185 12.66 19.77 -19.05
C TYR A 185 13.68 20.83 -19.46
N TRP A 186 14.04 21.74 -18.55
CA TRP A 186 15.17 22.63 -18.77
C TRP A 186 16.47 21.90 -18.39
N ILE A 187 17.37 21.76 -19.38
CA ILE A 187 18.64 21.04 -19.25
C ILE A 187 19.73 21.93 -19.85
N CYS A 188 20.72 22.29 -19.03
CA CYS A 188 21.70 23.34 -19.34
C CYS A 188 22.57 23.07 -20.59
N ALA A 189 22.77 21.82 -21.00
CA ALA A 189 23.50 21.46 -22.22
C ALA A 189 22.68 21.68 -23.52
N TYR A 190 21.34 21.57 -23.44
CA TYR A 190 20.45 21.68 -24.60
C TYR A 190 19.81 23.06 -24.72
N ALA A 191 19.53 23.73 -23.60
CA ALA A 191 18.83 25.02 -23.54
C ALA A 191 19.74 26.24 -23.75
N ASN A 192 20.93 26.25 -23.13
CA ASN A 192 21.90 27.34 -23.30
C ASN A 192 22.56 27.27 -24.69
N ARG A 193 22.84 28.43 -25.28
CA ARG A 193 23.62 28.52 -26.52
C ARG A 193 25.11 28.21 -26.25
N GLN A 194 25.55 27.00 -26.59
CA GLN A 194 26.87 26.45 -26.21
C GLN A 194 28.08 27.21 -26.79
N HIS A 195 27.88 28.09 -27.76
CA HIS A 195 28.92 28.96 -28.33
C HIS A 195 28.92 30.39 -27.75
N ALA A 196 27.95 30.71 -26.88
CA ALA A 196 27.72 32.03 -26.29
C ALA A 196 27.43 31.96 -24.78
N LEU A 197 28.00 30.97 -24.06
CA LEU A 197 27.67 30.69 -22.65
C LEU A 197 27.87 31.87 -21.69
N SER A 198 28.77 32.81 -21.99
CA SER A 198 28.97 34.05 -21.23
C SER A 198 27.88 35.10 -21.40
N GLU A 199 26.91 34.87 -22.28
CA GLU A 199 25.68 35.68 -22.38
C GLU A 199 24.53 35.06 -21.54
N GLU A 200 24.62 33.75 -21.25
CA GLU A 200 23.63 32.98 -20.48
C GLU A 200 24.01 32.88 -18.98
N LEU A 201 25.31 32.90 -18.69
CA LEU A 201 25.91 32.92 -17.34
C LEU A 201 26.33 34.35 -17.00
N ASN A 202 25.84 34.86 -15.87
CA ASN A 202 26.10 36.21 -15.36
C ASN A 202 26.83 36.14 -14.01
N ASP A 203 27.58 37.18 -13.65
CA ASP A 203 28.29 37.29 -12.35
C ASP A 203 27.31 37.29 -11.15
N ASP A 204 26.05 37.70 -11.34
CA ASP A 204 24.97 37.44 -10.38
C ASP A 204 24.30 36.09 -10.66
N PRO A 205 24.37 35.10 -9.74
CA PRO A 205 23.61 33.86 -9.84
C PRO A 205 22.11 34.07 -10.10
N LYS A 206 21.49 35.13 -9.53
CA LYS A 206 20.07 35.47 -9.74
C LYS A 206 19.77 36.05 -11.13
N GLN A 207 20.77 36.34 -11.96
CA GLN A 207 20.59 36.74 -13.38
C GLN A 207 20.94 35.65 -14.39
N THR A 208 21.43 34.49 -13.94
CA THR A 208 21.75 33.36 -14.82
C THR A 208 20.51 32.77 -15.51
N SER A 209 20.74 32.06 -16.61
CA SER A 209 19.71 31.21 -17.24
C SER A 209 19.13 30.15 -16.30
N PHE A 210 19.94 29.69 -15.33
CA PHE A 210 19.57 28.69 -14.34
C PHE A 210 18.49 29.22 -13.38
N TYR A 211 18.70 30.40 -12.79
CA TYR A 211 17.69 31.06 -11.95
C TYR A 211 16.39 31.32 -12.71
N LYS A 212 16.49 31.89 -13.92
CA LYS A 212 15.34 32.21 -14.77
C LYS A 212 14.52 30.96 -15.14
N ALA A 213 15.19 29.87 -15.50
CA ALA A 213 14.55 28.59 -15.81
C ALA A 213 13.87 27.97 -14.57
N MET A 214 14.56 27.96 -13.43
CA MET A 214 13.95 27.52 -12.18
C MET A 214 12.70 28.32 -11.86
N CYS A 215 12.71 29.66 -11.99
CA CYS A 215 11.54 30.52 -11.73
C CYS A 215 10.27 30.17 -12.53
N LEU A 216 10.40 29.57 -13.72
CA LEU A 216 9.24 29.04 -14.46
C LEU A 216 8.80 27.66 -13.93
N ALA A 217 9.76 26.79 -13.60
CA ALA A 217 9.51 25.41 -13.21
C ALA A 217 8.66 25.24 -11.93
N ASP A 218 7.98 24.10 -11.88
CA ASP A 218 7.18 23.59 -10.76
C ASP A 218 7.94 22.50 -9.98
N CYS A 219 8.79 21.73 -10.67
CA CYS A 219 9.61 20.68 -10.11
C CYS A 219 11.10 20.88 -10.45
N LEU A 220 11.99 20.63 -9.49
CA LEU A 220 13.39 20.33 -9.71
C LEU A 220 13.57 18.81 -9.64
N LEU A 221 14.10 18.24 -10.71
CA LEU A 221 14.49 16.83 -10.80
C LEU A 221 16.00 16.72 -10.56
N LEU A 222 16.37 16.20 -9.40
CA LEU A 222 17.75 15.89 -9.02
C LEU A 222 18.12 14.50 -9.55
N ILE A 223 19.05 14.43 -10.51
CA ILE A 223 19.47 13.17 -11.15
C ILE A 223 20.83 12.75 -10.59
N LEU A 224 20.87 11.64 -9.85
CA LEU A 224 22.04 11.17 -9.09
C LEU A 224 22.67 9.92 -9.72
N ASP A 225 24.00 9.93 -9.86
CA ASP A 225 24.76 8.76 -10.32
C ASP A 225 25.00 7.74 -9.19
N ASN A 226 24.77 6.47 -9.50
CA ASN A 226 24.94 5.34 -8.58
C ASN A 226 26.36 4.74 -8.61
N VAL A 227 27.26 5.23 -9.48
CA VAL A 227 28.63 4.70 -9.65
C VAL A 227 29.67 5.58 -8.93
N GLY A 228 29.47 6.89 -8.89
CA GLY A 228 30.34 7.83 -8.19
C GLY A 228 29.84 8.20 -6.79
N PRO A 229 30.36 9.29 -6.19
CA PRO A 229 29.96 9.79 -4.88
C PRO A 229 28.60 10.50 -4.87
N ALA A 230 27.69 10.20 -5.81
CA ALA A 230 26.52 11.01 -6.15
C ALA A 230 26.96 12.45 -6.48
N MET A 231 27.70 12.58 -7.58
CA MET A 231 28.45 13.75 -8.03
C MET A 231 27.70 15.10 -7.98
N PRO A 232 26.38 15.22 -8.20
CA PRO A 232 25.68 16.48 -8.01
C PRO A 232 25.83 17.06 -6.59
N PHE A 233 25.90 16.23 -5.55
CA PHE A 233 26.16 16.66 -4.17
C PHE A 233 27.53 17.35 -4.00
N THR A 234 28.49 17.13 -4.90
CA THR A 234 29.80 17.79 -4.86
C THR A 234 29.88 19.05 -5.72
N ARG A 235 28.82 19.43 -6.45
CA ARG A 235 28.82 20.54 -7.41
C ARG A 235 28.06 21.76 -6.88
N VAL A 236 28.72 22.92 -6.88
CA VAL A 236 28.18 24.15 -6.28
C VAL A 236 26.94 24.70 -7.02
N TRP A 237 26.85 24.51 -8.34
CA TRP A 237 25.64 24.83 -9.12
C TRP A 237 24.45 23.97 -8.68
N CYS A 238 24.62 22.66 -8.55
CA CYS A 238 23.59 21.77 -8.02
C CYS A 238 23.22 22.13 -6.57
N ALA A 239 24.18 22.58 -5.76
CA ALA A 239 23.92 23.06 -4.42
C ALA A 239 23.13 24.39 -4.39
N TYR A 240 23.33 25.29 -5.35
CA TYR A 240 22.50 26.49 -5.56
C TYR A 240 21.06 26.13 -5.95
N GLU A 241 20.92 25.18 -6.87
CA GLU A 241 19.63 24.69 -7.35
C GLU A 241 18.84 24.02 -6.20
N LEU A 242 19.52 23.27 -5.32
CA LEU A 242 18.94 22.70 -4.09
C LEU A 242 18.57 23.77 -3.04
N PHE A 243 19.40 24.81 -2.87
CA PHE A 243 19.06 25.98 -2.05
C PHE A 243 17.77 26.66 -2.56
N MET A 244 17.65 26.85 -3.88
CA MET A 244 16.47 27.46 -4.51
C MET A 244 15.20 26.60 -4.36
N ALA A 245 15.33 25.28 -4.39
CA ALA A 245 14.19 24.38 -4.15
C ALA A 245 13.74 24.35 -2.68
N LEU A 246 14.67 24.48 -1.73
CA LEU A 246 14.37 24.27 -0.31
C LEU A 246 14.03 25.55 0.46
N ILE A 247 14.77 26.66 0.27
CA ILE A 247 14.75 27.80 1.21
C ILE A 247 14.71 29.21 0.60
N ASP A 248 14.85 29.40 -0.70
CA ASP A 248 14.91 30.75 -1.28
C ASP A 248 13.62 31.57 -1.02
N GLU A 249 13.81 32.82 -0.57
CA GLU A 249 12.74 33.73 -0.16
C GLU A 249 11.80 34.11 -1.31
N ASP A 250 12.35 34.34 -2.52
CA ASP A 250 11.57 34.74 -3.69
C ASP A 250 10.66 33.58 -4.15
N ARG A 251 11.08 32.33 -3.88
CA ARG A 251 10.31 31.09 -4.14
C ARG A 251 9.23 30.76 -3.11
N LYS A 252 9.16 31.39 -1.92
CA LYS A 252 8.19 31.00 -0.87
C LYS A 252 6.71 31.01 -1.28
N LYS A 253 6.33 31.75 -2.32
CA LYS A 253 4.96 31.76 -2.87
C LYS A 253 4.67 30.66 -3.89
N LYS A 254 5.70 30.04 -4.46
CA LYS A 254 5.65 28.94 -5.43
C LYS A 254 6.92 28.08 -5.27
N PRO A 255 7.04 27.26 -4.22
CA PRO A 255 8.20 26.40 -4.02
C PRO A 255 8.38 25.41 -5.19
N LEU A 256 9.59 24.86 -5.37
CA LEU A 256 9.77 23.67 -6.23
C LEU A 256 9.34 22.43 -5.44
N LEU A 257 8.76 21.46 -6.14
CA LEU A 257 8.88 20.05 -5.75
C LEU A 257 10.34 19.60 -5.98
N LEU A 258 10.91 18.83 -5.05
CA LEU A 258 12.25 18.22 -5.19
C LEU A 258 12.14 16.71 -5.45
N ASP A 259 11.96 16.32 -6.70
CA ASP A 259 12.00 14.91 -7.07
C ASP A 259 13.46 14.47 -7.26
N THR A 260 13.78 13.26 -6.82
CA THR A 260 15.15 12.70 -6.94
C THR A 260 15.09 11.37 -7.67
N VAL A 261 15.95 11.18 -8.67
CA VAL A 261 16.02 9.96 -9.47
C VAL A 261 17.45 9.41 -9.50
N ALA A 262 17.59 8.09 -9.45
CA ALA A 262 18.86 7.39 -9.59
C ALA A 262 18.72 6.19 -10.53
N HIS A 263 19.68 6.04 -11.44
CA HIS A 263 19.80 4.88 -12.32
C HIS A 263 20.82 3.87 -11.76
N THR A 264 20.49 2.58 -11.84
CA THR A 264 21.34 1.48 -11.36
C THR A 264 21.27 0.28 -12.30
N LYS A 265 22.16 -0.69 -12.14
CA LYS A 265 22.07 -2.00 -12.81
C LYS A 265 20.76 -2.76 -12.54
N ALA A 266 20.03 -2.44 -11.46
CA ALA A 266 18.74 -3.02 -11.11
C ALA A 266 17.53 -2.22 -11.65
N GLY A 267 17.77 -1.10 -12.34
CA GLY A 267 16.75 -0.21 -12.89
C GLY A 267 16.82 1.22 -12.35
N THR A 268 15.80 2.00 -12.71
CA THR A 268 15.66 3.43 -12.40
C THR A 268 14.61 3.66 -11.32
N PHE A 269 14.98 4.37 -10.25
CA PHE A 269 14.14 4.61 -9.07
C PHE A 269 13.94 6.11 -8.85
N VAL A 270 12.74 6.53 -8.46
CA VAL A 270 12.34 7.93 -8.27
C VAL A 270 11.72 8.12 -6.88
N LEU A 271 12.25 9.05 -6.11
CA LEU A 271 11.61 9.65 -4.95
C LEU A 271 10.84 10.90 -5.40
N THR A 272 9.61 11.05 -4.93
CA THR A 272 8.79 12.23 -5.19
C THR A 272 8.71 13.13 -3.96
N ASP A 273 8.78 14.45 -4.17
CA ASP A 273 8.36 15.41 -3.15
C ASP A 273 6.83 15.36 -3.02
N GLY A 274 6.35 15.01 -1.83
CA GLY A 274 4.94 14.65 -1.61
C GLY A 274 4.48 13.45 -2.46
N PHE A 275 3.21 13.50 -2.86
CA PHE A 275 2.50 12.46 -3.61
C PHE A 275 2.46 12.74 -5.11
N THR A 276 2.33 11.67 -5.91
CA THR A 276 1.85 11.75 -7.31
C THR A 276 0.37 12.11 -7.35
N ASP A 277 -0.13 12.60 -8.49
CA ASP A 277 -1.55 12.90 -8.71
C ASP A 277 -2.51 11.77 -8.32
N ALA A 278 -2.11 10.51 -8.50
CA ALA A 278 -2.93 9.35 -8.20
C ALA A 278 -3.00 9.08 -6.69
N GLU A 279 -1.87 9.17 -5.99
CA GLU A 279 -1.77 9.05 -4.53
C GLU A 279 -2.42 10.26 -3.83
N ALA A 280 -2.28 11.47 -4.39
CA ALA A 280 -2.93 12.68 -3.88
C ALA A 280 -4.46 12.57 -3.94
N LYS A 281 -5.03 12.07 -5.06
CA LYS A 281 -6.48 11.81 -5.19
C LYS A 281 -6.99 10.78 -4.17
N VAL A 282 -6.17 9.79 -3.82
CA VAL A 282 -6.48 8.82 -2.76
C VAL A 282 -6.50 9.51 -1.40
N ARG A 283 -5.46 10.27 -1.04
CA ARG A 283 -5.39 11.06 0.20
C ARG A 283 -6.57 12.02 0.34
N ASP A 284 -6.84 12.79 -0.70
CA ASP A 284 -7.83 13.88 -0.70
C ASP A 284 -9.28 13.35 -0.71
N ALA A 285 -9.50 12.09 -1.11
CA ALA A 285 -10.75 11.36 -0.92
C ALA A 285 -10.93 10.78 0.51
N GLY A 286 -10.02 11.08 1.44
CA GLY A 286 -10.08 10.68 2.84
C GLY A 286 -9.20 9.48 3.22
N PHE A 287 -8.29 9.04 2.34
CA PHE A 287 -7.51 7.81 2.50
C PHE A 287 -5.98 8.07 2.55
N PRO A 288 -5.47 8.78 3.58
CA PRO A 288 -4.06 9.14 3.65
C PRO A 288 -3.12 7.95 3.86
N ALA A 289 -3.55 6.90 4.58
CA ALA A 289 -2.72 5.72 4.83
C ALA A 289 -2.52 4.89 3.56
N GLU A 290 -3.54 4.84 2.70
CA GLU A 290 -3.57 4.15 1.42
C GLU A 290 -2.60 4.84 0.43
N ALA A 291 -2.59 6.18 0.45
CA ALA A 291 -1.65 7.00 -0.32
C ALA A 291 -0.19 6.82 0.15
N GLU A 292 0.07 6.86 1.46
CA GLU A 292 1.40 6.63 2.04
C GLU A 292 1.91 5.20 1.80
N ALA A 293 1.03 4.20 1.83
CA ALA A 293 1.37 2.81 1.52
C ALA A 293 1.79 2.66 0.05
N CYS A 294 1.07 3.29 -0.89
CA CYS A 294 1.43 3.31 -2.31
C CYS A 294 2.77 4.02 -2.55
N LYS A 295 2.97 5.21 -1.96
CA LYS A 295 4.23 5.96 -2.03
C LYS A 295 5.40 5.14 -1.46
N SER A 296 5.21 4.53 -0.29
CA SER A 296 6.21 3.69 0.37
C SER A 296 6.64 2.49 -0.47
N LEU A 297 5.69 1.78 -1.09
CA LEU A 297 6.00 0.68 -2.04
C LEU A 297 6.77 1.18 -3.26
N ARG A 298 6.36 2.31 -3.82
CA ARG A 298 6.97 2.89 -5.02
C ARG A 298 8.42 3.33 -4.80
N GLU A 299 8.76 3.73 -3.58
CA GLU A 299 10.04 4.36 -3.24
C GLU A 299 11.01 3.44 -2.46
N MET A 300 10.56 2.31 -1.90
CA MET A 300 11.39 1.43 -1.05
C MET A 300 12.64 0.84 -1.72
N CYS A 301 12.66 0.73 -3.05
CA CYS A 301 13.80 0.20 -3.82
C CYS A 301 14.87 1.27 -4.16
N PHE A 302 14.69 2.53 -3.74
CA PHE A 302 15.66 3.59 -4.03
C PHE A 302 17.04 3.30 -3.39
N PRO A 303 18.18 3.58 -4.07
CA PRO A 303 19.50 3.13 -3.60
C PRO A 303 19.92 3.70 -2.25
N ILE A 304 19.95 2.84 -1.23
CA ILE A 304 20.19 3.24 0.17
C ILE A 304 21.54 3.94 0.41
N HIS A 305 22.56 3.62 -0.37
CA HIS A 305 23.87 4.27 -0.28
C HIS A 305 23.90 5.66 -0.93
N VAL A 306 22.96 5.97 -1.84
CA VAL A 306 22.75 7.33 -2.39
C VAL A 306 22.04 8.19 -1.34
N LEU A 307 21.06 7.61 -0.63
CA LEU A 307 20.43 8.24 0.54
C LEU A 307 21.47 8.52 1.64
N GLU A 308 22.38 7.58 1.91
CA GLU A 308 23.47 7.76 2.88
C GLU A 308 24.37 8.96 2.55
N LYS A 309 24.74 9.13 1.28
CA LYS A 309 25.50 10.30 0.79
C LYS A 309 24.70 11.60 0.97
N GLY A 310 23.43 11.61 0.57
CA GLY A 310 22.53 12.77 0.69
C GLY A 310 22.28 13.20 2.15
N MET A 311 22.13 12.24 3.07
CA MET A 311 22.00 12.49 4.52
C MET A 311 23.24 13.10 5.18
N ASN A 312 24.37 13.14 4.48
CA ASN A 312 25.64 13.70 4.96
C ASN A 312 26.19 14.83 4.06
N LEU A 313 25.36 15.41 3.18
CA LEU A 313 25.76 16.55 2.33
C LEU A 313 26.18 17.76 3.19
N ARG A 314 27.22 18.46 2.73
CA ARG A 314 27.58 19.82 3.17
C ARG A 314 27.66 20.77 1.96
N LEU A 315 26.63 21.58 1.75
CA LEU A 315 26.54 22.56 0.66
C LEU A 315 27.76 23.49 0.57
N GLN A 316 28.32 23.90 1.71
CA GLN A 316 29.50 24.78 1.78
C GLN A 316 30.81 24.13 1.29
N GLU A 317 30.86 22.80 1.15
CA GLU A 317 32.02 22.04 0.66
C GLU A 317 31.95 21.77 -0.86
N ALA A 318 30.88 22.22 -1.51
CA ALA A 318 30.64 22.01 -2.94
C ALA A 318 31.64 22.80 -3.83
N GLN A 319 31.97 22.20 -4.97
CA GLN A 319 33.08 22.59 -5.84
C GLN A 319 32.59 23.09 -7.20
N ALA A 320 33.44 23.84 -7.90
CA ALA A 320 33.22 24.34 -9.25
C ALA A 320 34.44 24.05 -10.13
N SER A 321 34.27 24.15 -11.45
CA SER A 321 35.41 24.24 -12.37
C SER A 321 36.05 25.63 -12.36
N GLU A 322 35.26 26.69 -12.09
CA GLU A 322 35.72 28.07 -11.94
C GLU A 322 35.51 28.55 -10.49
N GLU A 323 36.57 29.04 -9.85
CA GLU A 323 36.53 29.55 -8.46
C GLU A 323 35.82 30.92 -8.33
N ALA A 324 35.36 31.50 -9.45
CA ALA A 324 34.40 32.60 -9.44
C ALA A 324 33.01 32.09 -9.03
N ASP A 325 32.43 31.16 -9.80
CA ASP A 325 31.14 30.51 -9.54
C ASP A 325 31.00 30.11 -8.06
N ARG A 326 32.01 29.41 -7.53
CA ARG A 326 31.98 28.89 -6.15
C ARG A 326 31.88 29.99 -5.10
N ARG A 327 32.54 31.14 -5.31
CA ARG A 327 32.46 32.28 -4.39
C ARG A 327 31.14 33.02 -4.57
N HIS A 328 30.78 33.34 -5.81
CA HIS A 328 29.58 34.12 -6.14
C HIS A 328 28.30 33.39 -5.69
N ILE A 329 28.21 32.08 -5.93
CA ILE A 329 27.08 31.25 -5.49
C ILE A 329 26.99 31.17 -3.98
N LEU A 330 28.08 30.81 -3.28
CA LEU A 330 28.02 30.64 -1.83
C LEU A 330 27.74 31.97 -1.11
N ASN A 331 28.24 33.09 -1.62
CA ASN A 331 27.88 34.42 -1.13
C ASN A 331 26.40 34.78 -1.43
N SER A 332 25.87 34.41 -2.60
CA SER A 332 24.44 34.58 -2.95
C SER A 332 23.52 33.74 -2.04
N VAL A 333 23.89 32.49 -1.75
CA VAL A 333 23.17 31.58 -0.83
C VAL A 333 23.05 32.16 0.59
N VAL A 334 24.02 32.95 1.05
CA VAL A 334 23.95 33.63 2.36
C VAL A 334 23.37 35.05 2.30
N GLY A 335 22.86 35.48 1.14
CA GLY A 335 22.13 36.74 0.97
C GLY A 335 22.99 37.99 0.71
N LYS A 336 24.28 37.83 0.38
CA LYS A 336 25.15 38.97 0.01
C LYS A 336 24.70 39.64 -1.29
N GLN A 337 24.99 40.93 -1.38
CA GLN A 337 24.69 41.75 -2.55
C GLN A 337 25.76 41.60 -3.64
N LEU A 338 25.44 42.01 -4.88
CA LEU A 338 26.31 41.88 -6.06
C LEU A 338 27.75 42.37 -5.83
N HIS A 339 27.94 43.47 -5.11
CA HIS A 339 29.26 44.07 -4.84
C HIS A 339 30.08 43.33 -3.76
N GLU A 340 29.51 42.34 -3.10
CA GLU A 340 30.11 41.53 -2.03
C GLU A 340 30.33 40.06 -2.46
N LEU A 341 29.92 39.68 -3.69
CA LEU A 341 29.96 38.29 -4.17
C LEU A 341 31.38 37.73 -4.36
N ASP A 342 32.37 38.58 -4.61
CA ASP A 342 33.78 38.18 -4.76
C ASP A 342 34.49 37.87 -3.43
N GLU A 343 33.90 38.22 -2.29
CA GLU A 343 34.50 37.99 -0.97
C GLU A 343 34.71 36.50 -0.68
N ALA A 344 35.55 36.18 0.33
CA ALA A 344 35.62 34.83 0.87
C ALA A 344 34.23 34.41 1.42
N PRO A 345 33.64 33.29 0.96
CA PRO A 345 32.41 32.78 1.54
C PRO A 345 32.62 32.39 3.01
N PRO A 346 31.59 32.55 3.88
CA PRO A 346 31.68 32.05 5.25
C PRO A 346 31.80 30.52 5.25
N LEU A 347 32.49 29.96 6.25
CA LEU A 347 32.61 28.51 6.42
C LEU A 347 31.31 27.88 6.96
N GLU A 348 30.56 28.63 7.78
CA GLU A 348 29.28 28.21 8.36
C GLU A 348 28.29 29.38 8.28
N HIS A 349 27.02 29.09 7.97
CA HIS A 349 25.94 30.07 7.92
C HIS A 349 24.59 29.41 8.19
N ALA A 350 23.60 30.17 8.69
CA ALA A 350 22.26 29.65 8.98
C ALA A 350 21.62 28.96 7.76
N ASN A 351 21.71 29.60 6.59
CA ASN A 351 21.15 29.09 5.33
C ASN A 351 21.80 27.75 4.90
N TYR A 352 23.10 27.56 5.15
CA TYR A 352 23.76 26.28 4.87
C TYR A 352 23.24 25.19 5.82
N THR A 353 23.13 25.50 7.11
CA THR A 353 22.59 24.59 8.12
C THR A 353 21.15 24.18 7.79
N GLU A 354 20.30 25.11 7.34
CA GLU A 354 18.94 24.80 6.93
C GLU A 354 18.90 23.89 5.70
N VAL A 355 19.63 24.20 4.61
CA VAL A 355 19.64 23.35 3.40
C VAL A 355 20.17 21.95 3.70
N ASN A 356 21.29 21.84 4.42
CA ASN A 356 21.88 20.55 4.78
C ASN A 356 20.91 19.72 5.66
N ALA A 357 20.26 20.35 6.64
CA ALA A 357 19.31 19.67 7.53
C ALA A 357 18.05 19.22 6.79
N ARG A 358 17.42 20.10 5.99
CA ARG A 358 16.17 19.81 5.28
C ARG A 358 16.34 18.80 4.17
N LEU A 359 17.47 18.82 3.45
CA LEU A 359 17.80 17.77 2.49
C LEU A 359 18.12 16.44 3.19
N GLY A 360 18.89 16.48 4.28
CA GLY A 360 19.21 15.28 5.06
C GLY A 360 17.97 14.61 5.64
N SER A 361 17.05 15.37 6.21
CA SER A 361 15.74 14.93 6.69
C SER A 361 14.91 14.27 5.58
N ARG A 362 14.82 14.88 4.39
CA ARG A 362 14.13 14.31 3.22
C ARG A 362 14.69 12.94 2.82
N PHE A 363 16.01 12.80 2.73
CA PHE A 363 16.62 11.49 2.46
C PHE A 363 16.48 10.51 3.62
N ALA A 364 16.45 10.98 4.88
CA ALA A 364 16.22 10.13 6.04
C ALA A 364 14.80 9.54 6.08
N LEU A 365 13.78 10.30 5.68
CA LEU A 365 12.41 9.80 5.53
C LEU A 365 12.32 8.70 4.46
N ALA A 366 12.85 8.96 3.25
CA ALA A 366 12.92 7.95 2.19
C ALA A 366 13.73 6.69 2.59
N CYS A 367 14.78 6.89 3.39
CA CYS A 367 15.64 5.82 3.89
C CYS A 367 15.00 5.02 5.04
N PHE A 368 14.02 5.59 5.76
CA PHE A 368 13.53 5.07 7.03
C PHE A 368 13.10 3.60 6.96
N ARG A 369 12.14 3.27 6.10
CA ARG A 369 11.62 1.89 5.98
C ARG A 369 12.71 0.90 5.50
N PRO A 370 13.45 1.15 4.40
CA PRO A 370 14.56 0.29 3.99
C PRO A 370 15.64 0.09 5.06
N ALA A 371 15.99 1.15 5.80
CA ALA A 371 17.02 1.11 6.83
C ALA A 371 16.58 0.39 8.12
N ILE A 372 15.29 0.43 8.45
CA ILE A 372 14.73 -0.37 9.54
C ILE A 372 14.67 -1.86 9.14
N MET A 373 14.21 -2.18 7.93
CA MET A 373 14.17 -3.55 7.43
C MET A 373 15.56 -4.21 7.42
N LYS A 374 16.59 -3.48 6.99
CA LYS A 374 17.99 -3.91 6.97
C LYS A 374 18.74 -3.72 8.30
N GLY A 375 18.07 -3.24 9.36
CA GLY A 375 18.69 -2.97 10.68
C GLY A 375 19.77 -1.88 10.69
N SER A 376 19.96 -1.15 9.59
CA SER A 376 21.04 -0.20 9.35
C SER A 376 20.73 1.24 9.77
N ALA A 377 19.48 1.56 10.13
CA ALA A 377 19.05 2.93 10.45
C ALA A 377 19.90 3.67 11.50
N ARG A 378 20.44 2.96 12.50
CA ARG A 378 21.40 3.53 13.48
C ARG A 378 22.78 3.82 12.85
N ARG A 379 23.30 2.94 11.96
CA ARG A 379 24.54 3.16 11.19
C ARG A 379 24.43 4.37 10.28
N LEU A 380 23.29 4.46 9.59
CA LEU A 380 22.99 5.49 8.59
C LEU A 380 22.66 6.86 9.19
N GLY A 381 22.49 6.95 10.51
CA GLY A 381 22.23 8.23 11.20
C GLY A 381 20.83 8.80 10.95
N VAL A 382 19.85 7.99 10.57
CA VAL A 382 18.48 8.42 10.19
C VAL A 382 17.86 9.34 11.24
N ALA A 383 17.88 8.95 12.52
CA ALA A 383 17.37 9.77 13.62
C ALA A 383 18.05 11.16 13.71
N ARG A 384 19.38 11.21 13.56
CA ARG A 384 20.16 12.46 13.62
C ARG A 384 19.79 13.40 12.46
N ALA A 385 19.55 12.84 11.27
CA ALA A 385 19.17 13.62 10.09
C ALA A 385 17.74 14.20 10.20
N LEU A 386 16.78 13.43 10.74
CA LEU A 386 15.43 13.93 11.05
C LEU A 386 15.47 15.04 12.12
N GLN A 387 16.16 14.80 13.24
CA GLN A 387 16.23 15.74 14.37
C GLN A 387 16.92 17.07 14.01
N ALA A 388 17.82 17.08 13.02
CA ALA A 388 18.48 18.29 12.56
C ALA A 388 17.51 19.29 11.92
N ASP A 389 16.42 18.82 11.31
CA ASP A 389 15.46 19.65 10.58
C ASP A 389 14.43 20.31 11.51
N ARG A 390 14.85 21.39 12.14
CA ARG A 390 13.99 22.25 12.98
C ARG A 390 12.92 23.04 12.18
N TRP A 391 12.84 22.85 10.87
CA TRP A 391 11.90 23.53 9.99
C TRP A 391 10.75 22.62 9.55
N GLN A 392 10.94 21.30 9.60
CA GLN A 392 9.89 20.30 9.37
C GLN A 392 8.69 20.56 10.29
N ARG A 393 7.51 20.77 9.69
CA ARG A 393 6.27 21.09 10.40
C ARG A 393 5.35 19.90 10.58
N GLU A 394 5.42 18.92 9.70
CA GLU A 394 4.54 17.76 9.68
C GLU A 394 5.36 16.48 9.58
N LEU A 395 5.00 15.47 10.36
CA LEU A 395 5.67 14.18 10.34
C LEU A 395 4.65 13.08 10.52
N VAL A 396 4.52 12.28 9.46
CA VAL A 396 3.70 11.08 9.40
C VAL A 396 4.64 9.88 9.40
N LEU A 397 4.36 8.88 10.24
CA LEU A 397 4.95 7.56 10.12
C LEU A 397 3.94 6.47 10.49
N ASP A 398 3.84 5.46 9.64
CA ASP A 398 3.09 4.24 9.94
C ASP A 398 4.05 3.08 10.30
N ILE A 399 4.01 2.65 11.57
CA ILE A 399 4.77 1.50 12.09
C ILE A 399 3.90 0.23 12.08
N ASP A 400 2.57 0.32 11.90
CA ASP A 400 1.65 -0.84 11.74
C ASP A 400 2.14 -1.78 10.64
N LYS A 401 2.57 -1.22 9.50
CA LYS A 401 2.97 -1.98 8.31
C LYS A 401 4.41 -2.51 8.35
N LEU A 402 5.09 -2.49 9.50
CA LEU A 402 6.42 -3.08 9.68
C LEU A 402 6.31 -4.42 10.42
N PRO A 403 7.15 -5.43 10.07
CA PRO A 403 7.18 -6.70 10.80
C PRO A 403 7.38 -6.48 12.30
N LYS A 404 6.67 -7.26 13.11
CA LYS A 404 6.62 -7.13 14.58
C LYS A 404 8.02 -7.06 15.24
N GLU A 405 8.97 -7.82 14.70
CA GLU A 405 10.39 -7.85 15.10
C GLU A 405 11.14 -6.52 14.88
N ARG A 406 10.71 -5.71 13.89
CA ARG A 406 11.34 -4.44 13.50
C ARG A 406 10.66 -3.21 14.10
N GLN A 407 9.40 -3.31 14.54
CA GLN A 407 8.64 -2.17 15.09
C GLN A 407 9.33 -1.52 16.30
N ALA A 408 9.98 -2.31 17.16
CA ALA A 408 10.77 -1.80 18.29
C ALA A 408 11.86 -0.82 17.84
N THR A 409 12.69 -1.22 16.89
CA THR A 409 13.77 -0.38 16.35
C THR A 409 13.24 0.80 15.55
N ALA A 410 12.10 0.65 14.85
CA ALA A 410 11.42 1.75 14.18
C ALA A 410 11.04 2.85 15.17
N PHE A 411 10.39 2.46 16.27
CA PHE A 411 9.98 3.38 17.33
C PHE A 411 11.18 4.11 17.96
N GLU A 412 12.26 3.39 18.32
CA GLU A 412 13.47 4.00 18.88
C GLU A 412 14.10 5.04 17.94
N VAL A 413 14.26 4.70 16.66
CA VAL A 413 14.86 5.60 15.66
C VAL A 413 13.97 6.82 15.39
N PHE A 414 12.65 6.62 15.36
CA PHE A 414 11.70 7.71 15.18
C PHE A 414 11.69 8.68 16.36
N VAL A 415 11.55 8.19 17.59
CA VAL A 415 11.47 9.02 18.80
C VAL A 415 12.79 9.74 19.08
N ALA A 416 13.93 9.11 18.77
CA ALA A 416 15.22 9.78 18.79
C ALA A 416 15.37 10.85 17.68
N GLY A 417 14.57 10.77 16.62
CA GLY A 417 14.59 11.67 15.46
C GLY A 417 13.54 12.78 15.45
N LEU A 418 12.70 12.89 16.47
CA LEU A 418 11.64 13.92 16.53
C LEU A 418 12.22 15.35 16.44
N PRO A 419 11.81 16.17 15.45
CA PRO A 419 12.33 17.53 15.30
C PRO A 419 11.67 18.54 16.25
N GLU A 420 12.46 19.45 16.82
CA GLU A 420 11.98 20.46 17.79
C GLU A 420 10.88 21.40 17.23
N GLY A 421 10.90 21.66 15.93
CA GLY A 421 10.03 22.63 15.26
C GLY A 421 8.67 22.08 14.81
N LEU A 422 8.37 20.82 15.11
CA LEU A 422 7.20 20.11 14.60
C LEU A 422 5.88 20.76 15.04
N LYS A 423 4.85 20.63 14.19
CA LYS A 423 3.48 21.15 14.40
C LYS A 423 2.44 20.04 14.33
N HIS A 424 2.55 19.12 13.39
CA HIS A 424 1.64 17.99 13.22
C HIS A 424 2.43 16.69 13.32
N LEU A 425 1.94 15.75 14.14
CA LEU A 425 2.53 14.42 14.33
C LEU A 425 1.43 13.37 14.18
N MET A 426 1.56 12.49 13.18
CA MET A 426 0.77 11.26 13.09
C MET A 426 1.67 10.04 13.23
N LEU A 427 1.30 9.12 14.12
CA LEU A 427 2.03 7.89 14.39
C LEU A 427 1.06 6.72 14.66
N ALA A 428 1.27 5.59 14.00
CA ALA A 428 0.41 4.41 14.11
C ALA A 428 1.21 3.13 14.38
N TRP A 429 0.66 2.23 15.20
CA TRP A 429 1.23 0.94 15.58
C TRP A 429 0.17 -0.18 15.60
N ARG A 430 0.67 -1.42 15.63
CA ARG A 430 -0.12 -2.63 15.96
C ARG A 430 0.65 -3.52 16.94
N GLU A 431 -0.05 -4.07 17.94
CA GLU A 431 0.40 -5.11 18.89
C GLU A 431 1.59 -4.79 19.82
N PHE A 432 2.61 -4.05 19.35
CA PHE A 432 3.88 -3.91 20.07
C PHE A 432 3.87 -2.86 21.19
N ALA A 433 3.11 -1.79 21.04
CA ALA A 433 3.19 -0.64 21.95
C ALA A 433 2.78 -0.99 23.40
N ALA A 434 3.58 -0.50 24.34
CA ALA A 434 3.41 -0.62 25.78
C ALA A 434 3.61 0.72 26.49
N ASP A 435 3.32 0.78 27.79
CA ASP A 435 3.48 1.99 28.62
C ASP A 435 4.86 2.64 28.50
N SER A 436 5.93 1.85 28.38
CA SER A 436 7.30 2.35 28.20
C SER A 436 7.51 3.08 26.86
N ASN A 437 6.76 2.74 25.82
CA ASN A 437 6.75 3.49 24.56
C ASN A 437 6.00 4.81 24.73
N LEU A 438 4.88 4.81 25.46
CA LEU A 438 4.15 6.05 25.75
C LEU A 438 5.00 7.04 26.55
N VAL A 439 5.70 6.57 27.60
CA VAL A 439 6.68 7.37 28.36
C VAL A 439 7.78 7.93 27.44
N ALA A 440 8.44 7.07 26.66
CA ALA A 440 9.56 7.50 25.80
C ALA A 440 9.14 8.50 24.70
N LEU A 441 7.93 8.38 24.18
CA LEU A 441 7.34 9.37 23.27
C LEU A 441 7.01 10.67 24.01
N ALA A 442 6.36 10.59 25.17
CA ALA A 442 5.92 11.71 26.00
C ALA A 442 7.10 12.61 26.43
N GLU A 443 8.25 12.02 26.77
CA GLU A 443 9.51 12.76 27.06
C GLU A 443 10.09 13.50 25.85
N ARG A 444 9.60 13.23 24.63
CA ARG A 444 10.13 13.75 23.36
C ARG A 444 9.12 14.52 22.51
N LEU A 445 7.87 14.66 22.95
CA LEU A 445 6.86 15.46 22.25
C LEU A 445 7.33 16.93 22.15
N PRO A 446 7.44 17.51 20.95
CA PRO A 446 7.87 18.90 20.80
C PRO A 446 6.88 19.87 21.44
N ILE A 447 7.37 20.80 22.28
CA ILE A 447 6.58 21.87 22.92
C ILE A 447 5.85 22.74 21.88
N SER A 448 6.33 22.71 20.63
CA SER A 448 5.80 23.41 19.46
C SER A 448 4.48 22.82 18.90
N LEU A 449 4.11 21.58 19.25
CA LEU A 449 3.10 20.79 18.55
C LEU A 449 1.67 21.37 18.65
N HIS A 450 0.91 21.28 17.56
CA HIS A 450 -0.46 21.77 17.42
C HIS A 450 -1.46 20.63 17.11
N GLN A 451 -1.02 19.57 16.43
CA GLN A 451 -1.82 18.37 16.16
C GLN A 451 -1.05 17.11 16.55
N LEU A 452 -1.69 16.22 17.31
CA LEU A 452 -1.16 14.92 17.72
C LEU A 452 -2.19 13.83 17.42
N LEU A 453 -1.82 12.87 16.58
CA LEU A 453 -2.64 11.75 16.16
C LEU A 453 -1.88 10.45 16.44
N LEU A 454 -2.32 9.67 17.43
CA LEU A 454 -1.70 8.41 17.81
C LEU A 454 -2.71 7.25 17.67
N LYS A 455 -2.35 6.18 16.93
CA LYS A 455 -3.19 4.99 16.74
C LYS A 455 -2.54 3.71 17.26
N PHE A 456 -3.23 2.98 18.11
CA PHE A 456 -2.74 1.83 18.87
C PHE A 456 -3.67 0.62 18.72
N ARG A 457 -3.63 -0.06 17.56
CA ARG A 457 -4.49 -1.25 17.35
C ARG A 457 -3.91 -2.48 18.04
N PHE A 458 -4.72 -3.28 18.73
CA PHE A 458 -4.28 -4.55 19.36
C PHE A 458 -3.15 -4.40 20.40
N CYS A 459 -2.89 -3.19 20.91
CA CYS A 459 -1.77 -2.89 21.82
C CYS A 459 -2.09 -3.26 23.28
N LYS A 460 -2.16 -4.58 23.56
CA LYS A 460 -2.55 -5.16 24.86
C LYS A 460 -1.65 -4.83 26.05
N GLN A 461 -0.56 -4.08 25.85
CA GLN A 461 0.41 -3.69 26.89
C GLN A 461 0.35 -2.19 27.26
N ILE A 462 -0.62 -1.45 26.71
CA ILE A 462 -0.97 -0.09 27.18
C ILE A 462 -1.97 -0.21 28.32
N SER A 463 -1.68 0.46 29.45
CA SER A 463 -2.51 0.56 30.64
C SER A 463 -2.77 2.02 31.03
N ASP A 464 -3.58 2.22 32.07
CA ASP A 464 -3.79 3.51 32.74
C ASP A 464 -2.47 4.26 33.03
N ALA A 465 -1.38 3.55 33.36
CA ALA A 465 -0.10 4.16 33.69
C ALA A 465 0.59 4.81 32.47
N GLY A 466 0.54 4.18 31.30
CA GLY A 466 1.08 4.75 30.07
C GLY A 466 0.21 5.89 29.53
N VAL A 467 -1.11 5.78 29.65
CA VAL A 467 -2.06 6.85 29.31
C VAL A 467 -1.81 8.08 30.19
N ALA A 468 -1.65 7.90 31.51
CA ALA A 468 -1.33 8.98 32.44
C ALA A 468 0.04 9.63 32.11
N ALA A 469 1.08 8.83 31.84
CA ALA A 469 2.41 9.35 31.51
C ALA A 469 2.44 10.14 30.18
N LEU A 470 1.62 9.76 29.21
CA LEU A 470 1.39 10.56 28.00
C LEU A 470 0.68 11.87 28.33
N ALA A 471 -0.39 11.81 29.13
CA ALA A 471 -1.20 12.96 29.51
C ALA A 471 -0.39 14.04 30.25
N GLU A 472 0.50 13.65 31.17
CA GLU A 472 1.40 14.57 31.91
C GLU A 472 2.32 15.43 31.02
N ARG A 473 2.52 15.04 29.74
CA ARG A 473 3.45 15.70 28.81
C ARG A 473 2.79 16.25 27.55
N LEU A 474 1.47 16.30 27.47
CA LEU A 474 0.77 16.88 26.33
C LEU A 474 1.17 18.37 26.13
N PRO A 475 1.63 18.78 24.93
CA PRO A 475 2.06 20.16 24.69
C PRO A 475 0.93 21.17 24.89
N ILE A 476 1.22 22.27 25.59
CA ILE A 476 0.23 23.32 25.91
C ILE A 476 -0.24 24.08 24.64
N SER A 477 0.48 24.00 23.52
CA SER A 477 0.04 24.55 22.24
C SER A 477 -0.88 23.63 21.41
N LEU A 478 -1.25 22.45 21.93
CA LEU A 478 -2.01 21.45 21.19
C LEU A 478 -3.47 21.91 20.95
N GLN A 479 -3.84 22.03 19.68
CA GLN A 479 -5.17 22.43 19.20
C GLN A 479 -6.02 21.23 18.75
N GLN A 480 -5.38 20.14 18.37
CA GLN A 480 -6.03 18.90 17.94
C GLN A 480 -5.37 17.69 18.60
N LEU A 481 -6.15 16.89 19.31
CA LEU A 481 -5.72 15.63 19.90
C LEU A 481 -6.61 14.49 19.38
N GLN A 482 -6.00 13.48 18.79
CA GLN A 482 -6.65 12.22 18.45
C GLN A 482 -5.85 11.04 19.05
N LEU A 483 -6.51 10.26 19.90
CA LEU A 483 -5.98 9.01 20.46
C LEU A 483 -6.94 7.87 20.12
N ASP A 484 -6.42 6.84 19.45
CA ASP A 484 -7.19 5.71 18.93
C ASP A 484 -6.66 4.41 19.55
N PHE A 485 -7.33 3.91 20.60
CA PHE A 485 -6.93 2.74 21.41
C PHE A 485 -7.73 1.47 21.08
N ARG A 486 -8.37 1.44 19.89
CA ARG A 486 -9.34 0.40 19.52
C ARG A 486 -8.76 -1.01 19.49
N ASP A 487 -9.65 -1.99 19.70
CA ASP A 487 -9.42 -3.42 19.47
C ASP A 487 -8.19 -3.98 20.22
N GLY A 488 -7.98 -3.62 21.49
CA GLY A 488 -7.07 -4.40 22.35
C GLY A 488 -6.45 -3.71 23.57
N CYS A 489 -6.65 -2.41 23.81
CA CYS A 489 -6.15 -1.75 25.03
C CYS A 489 -7.02 -2.07 26.27
N GLU A 490 -7.17 -3.37 26.57
CA GLU A 490 -8.01 -3.96 27.63
C GLU A 490 -7.63 -3.58 29.08
N GLN A 491 -6.48 -2.92 29.26
CA GLN A 491 -5.96 -2.47 30.56
C GLN A 491 -6.18 -0.96 30.80
N ILE A 492 -6.98 -0.30 29.96
CA ILE A 492 -7.46 1.07 30.22
C ILE A 492 -8.79 0.99 30.99
N SER A 493 -8.87 1.73 32.09
CA SER A 493 -10.05 1.83 32.97
C SER A 493 -10.48 3.29 33.14
N ASP A 494 -11.52 3.50 33.96
CA ASP A 494 -11.92 4.84 34.44
C ASP A 494 -10.75 5.67 34.99
N ALA A 495 -9.71 5.04 35.56
CA ALA A 495 -8.55 5.74 36.10
C ALA A 495 -7.65 6.34 35.01
N GLY A 496 -7.40 5.63 33.91
CA GLY A 496 -6.64 6.14 32.76
C GLY A 496 -7.41 7.21 32.00
N VAL A 497 -8.73 7.04 31.84
CA VAL A 497 -9.61 8.06 31.27
C VAL A 497 -9.60 9.34 32.11
N ALA A 498 -9.70 9.22 33.44
CA ALA A 498 -9.62 10.37 34.35
C ALA A 498 -8.24 11.04 34.35
N ALA A 499 -7.15 10.27 34.31
CA ALA A 499 -5.79 10.79 34.25
C ALA A 499 -5.49 11.54 32.94
N LEU A 500 -6.04 11.07 31.82
CA LEU A 500 -6.02 11.79 30.54
C LEU A 500 -6.82 13.09 30.64
N ALA A 501 -8.05 13.01 31.15
CA ALA A 501 -8.96 14.15 31.28
C ALA A 501 -8.36 15.30 32.11
N GLU A 502 -7.69 14.99 33.23
CA GLU A 502 -7.09 15.99 34.12
C GLU A 502 -6.00 16.86 33.45
N LYS A 503 -5.39 16.38 32.35
CA LYS A 503 -4.27 17.05 31.67
C LYS A 503 -4.59 17.55 30.25
N LEU A 504 -5.85 17.50 29.81
CA LEU A 504 -6.25 17.98 28.47
C LEU A 504 -5.88 19.46 28.27
N PRO A 505 -5.13 19.84 27.22
CA PRO A 505 -4.78 21.24 26.98
C PRO A 505 -6.01 22.13 26.74
N ILE A 506 -6.06 23.27 27.42
CA ILE A 506 -7.14 24.28 27.33
C ILE A 506 -7.20 24.93 25.93
N SER A 507 -6.19 24.70 25.11
CA SER A 507 -6.04 25.11 23.70
C SER A 507 -6.73 24.19 22.70
N LEU A 508 -7.26 23.03 23.11
CA LEU A 508 -7.89 22.08 22.20
C LEU A 508 -9.18 22.62 21.57
N HIS A 509 -9.21 22.64 20.24
CA HIS A 509 -10.40 22.89 19.41
C HIS A 509 -11.01 21.61 18.84
N GLN A 510 -10.23 20.53 18.75
CA GLN A 510 -10.68 19.20 18.34
C GLN A 510 -10.15 18.13 19.29
N LEU A 511 -11.05 17.29 19.80
CA LEU A 511 -10.72 16.12 20.59
C LEU A 511 -11.40 14.89 19.99
N GLN A 512 -10.61 13.88 19.63
CA GLN A 512 -11.08 12.55 19.25
C GLN A 512 -10.46 11.50 20.17
N LEU A 513 -11.30 10.79 20.92
CA LEU A 513 -10.87 9.65 21.73
C LEU A 513 -11.65 8.41 21.32
N ASP A 514 -10.96 7.30 21.15
CA ASP A 514 -11.55 6.02 20.78
C ASP A 514 -11.05 4.93 21.72
N PHE A 515 -11.97 4.33 22.46
CA PHE A 515 -11.75 3.23 23.38
C PHE A 515 -12.55 1.98 22.97
N SER A 516 -12.96 1.89 21.70
CA SER A 516 -13.84 0.81 21.24
C SER A 516 -13.18 -0.57 21.29
N ASN A 517 -13.87 -1.56 21.86
CA ASN A 517 -13.40 -2.94 21.90
C ASN A 517 -14.57 -3.93 22.02
N TYR A 518 -14.81 -4.70 20.97
CA TYR A 518 -15.88 -5.70 20.92
C TYR A 518 -15.43 -7.11 21.33
N SER A 519 -14.13 -7.29 21.63
CA SER A 519 -13.55 -8.61 21.94
C SER A 519 -13.46 -8.95 23.43
N ALA A 520 -13.65 -7.98 24.32
CA ALA A 520 -13.57 -8.12 25.76
C ALA A 520 -14.55 -7.18 26.49
N CYS A 521 -14.84 -7.44 27.77
CA CYS A 521 -15.62 -6.53 28.60
C CYS A 521 -14.73 -5.38 29.08
N GLN A 522 -14.98 -4.17 28.56
CA GLN A 522 -14.21 -2.97 28.93
C GLN A 522 -14.36 -2.59 30.41
N GLN A 523 -13.30 -1.97 30.95
CA GLN A 523 -13.23 -1.49 32.34
C GLN A 523 -13.67 -0.02 32.50
N ILE A 524 -14.20 0.58 31.43
CA ILE A 524 -14.71 1.96 31.42
C ILE A 524 -16.21 1.94 31.74
N SER A 525 -16.62 2.76 32.71
CA SER A 525 -17.98 2.90 33.22
C SER A 525 -18.45 4.36 33.17
N ASP A 526 -19.65 4.60 33.70
CA ASP A 526 -20.19 5.95 33.93
C ASP A 526 -19.21 6.88 34.68
N ALA A 527 -18.33 6.34 35.55
CA ALA A 527 -17.38 7.12 36.32
C ALA A 527 -16.25 7.72 35.45
N GLY A 528 -15.70 6.95 34.50
CA GLY A 528 -14.69 7.44 33.55
C GLY A 528 -15.29 8.43 32.55
N VAL A 529 -16.51 8.16 32.08
CA VAL A 529 -17.26 9.09 31.21
C VAL A 529 -17.51 10.42 31.93
N ALA A 530 -17.95 10.39 33.19
CA ALA A 530 -18.16 11.58 34.00
C ALA A 530 -16.85 12.34 34.30
N ALA A 531 -15.76 11.62 34.60
CA ALA A 531 -14.44 12.22 34.85
C ALA A 531 -13.88 12.93 33.61
N LEU A 532 -14.10 12.36 32.41
CA LEU A 532 -13.77 13.02 31.14
C LEU A 532 -14.64 14.25 30.91
N ALA A 533 -15.95 14.13 31.08
CA ALA A 533 -16.93 15.20 30.90
C ALA A 533 -16.61 16.43 31.77
N GLU A 534 -16.23 16.22 33.03
CA GLU A 534 -15.93 17.29 33.98
C GLU A 534 -14.71 18.15 33.61
N LYS A 535 -13.86 17.70 32.66
CA LYS A 535 -12.61 18.38 32.25
C LYS A 535 -12.55 18.75 30.76
N LEU A 536 -13.63 18.59 30.00
CA LEU A 536 -13.67 18.95 28.57
C LEU A 536 -13.33 20.45 28.35
N PRO A 537 -12.34 20.78 27.50
CA PRO A 537 -12.00 22.18 27.22
C PRO A 537 -13.15 22.97 26.59
N ILE A 538 -13.43 24.15 27.15
CA ILE A 538 -14.49 25.08 26.71
C ILE A 538 -14.23 25.65 25.29
N SER A 539 -13.02 25.45 24.78
CA SER A 539 -12.51 25.80 23.45
C SER A 539 -12.85 24.78 22.34
N LEU A 540 -13.42 23.62 22.67
CA LEU A 540 -13.73 22.57 21.70
C LEU A 540 -14.85 22.98 20.73
N HIS A 541 -14.53 22.91 19.43
CA HIS A 541 -15.49 23.03 18.32
C HIS A 541 -15.86 21.66 17.73
N GLN A 542 -15.02 20.65 17.92
CA GLN A 542 -15.26 19.28 17.47
C GLN A 542 -14.95 18.29 18.60
N LEU A 543 -15.92 17.42 18.91
CA LEU A 543 -15.76 16.33 19.88
C LEU A 543 -16.20 15.01 19.26
N GLN A 544 -15.31 14.03 19.21
CA GLN A 544 -15.62 12.65 18.87
C GLN A 544 -15.20 11.72 20.02
N LEU A 545 -16.15 10.99 20.59
CA LEU A 545 -15.88 9.96 21.61
C LEU A 545 -16.48 8.63 21.15
N ASP A 546 -15.64 7.60 21.10
CA ASP A 546 -16.07 6.23 20.81
C ASP A 546 -15.85 5.32 22.03
N PHE A 547 -16.95 4.76 22.54
CA PHE A 547 -17.00 3.84 23.67
C PHE A 547 -17.65 2.50 23.27
N GLY A 548 -17.63 2.12 21.99
CA GLY A 548 -18.22 0.87 21.52
C GLY A 548 -17.73 -0.37 22.29
N GLY A 549 -18.66 -1.16 22.83
CA GLY A 549 -18.34 -2.31 23.70
C GLY A 549 -18.12 -1.96 25.19
N CYS A 550 -18.29 -0.71 25.61
CA CYS A 550 -18.23 -0.32 27.03
C CYS A 550 -19.54 -0.67 27.76
N TYR A 551 -19.76 -1.97 27.99
CA TYR A 551 -20.98 -2.55 28.58
C TYR A 551 -21.38 -2.01 29.96
N GLN A 552 -20.52 -1.23 30.63
CA GLN A 552 -20.77 -0.62 31.95
C GLN A 552 -21.21 0.86 31.88
N ILE A 553 -21.38 1.42 30.68
CA ILE A 553 -21.96 2.76 30.49
C ILE A 553 -23.49 2.65 30.44
N SER A 554 -24.16 3.48 31.24
CA SER A 554 -25.61 3.58 31.35
C SER A 554 -26.11 4.99 31.04
N ASP A 555 -27.43 5.20 31.18
CA ASP A 555 -28.06 6.52 31.14
C ASP A 555 -27.37 7.57 32.04
N ALA A 556 -26.76 7.15 33.15
CA ALA A 556 -26.10 8.05 34.10
C ALA A 556 -24.80 8.65 33.52
N GLY A 557 -23.96 7.85 32.84
CA GLY A 557 -22.76 8.33 32.16
C GLY A 557 -23.09 9.20 30.95
N VAL A 558 -24.12 8.82 30.18
CA VAL A 558 -24.62 9.64 29.05
C VAL A 558 -25.12 11.00 29.55
N ALA A 559 -25.89 11.03 30.65
CA ALA A 559 -26.36 12.28 31.25
C ALA A 559 -25.22 13.13 31.83
N ALA A 560 -24.23 12.50 32.48
CA ALA A 560 -23.05 13.19 33.01
C ALA A 560 -22.19 13.84 31.91
N LEU A 561 -22.05 13.16 30.76
CA LEU A 561 -21.42 13.74 29.57
C LEU A 561 -22.24 14.91 29.01
N ALA A 562 -23.54 14.70 28.84
CA ALA A 562 -24.47 15.69 28.30
C ALA A 562 -24.45 17.00 29.09
N GLU A 563 -24.44 16.94 30.43
CA GLU A 563 -24.47 18.12 31.30
C GLU A 563 -23.22 19.03 31.15
N LYS A 564 -22.11 18.51 30.60
CA LYS A 564 -20.82 19.23 30.50
C LYS A 564 -20.35 19.49 29.05
N LEU A 565 -21.19 19.23 28.05
CA LEU A 565 -20.84 19.48 26.64
C LEU A 565 -20.49 20.98 26.40
N PRO A 566 -19.32 21.30 25.82
CA PRO A 566 -18.95 22.69 25.53
C PRO A 566 -19.93 23.40 24.60
N ILE A 567 -20.35 24.61 24.99
CA ILE A 567 -21.33 25.46 24.27
C ILE A 567 -20.79 25.94 22.90
N SER A 568 -19.50 25.73 22.64
CA SER A 568 -18.74 26.04 21.43
C SER A 568 -18.75 24.94 20.36
N LEU A 569 -19.31 23.76 20.64
CA LEU A 569 -19.30 22.62 19.73
C LEU A 569 -20.13 22.85 18.46
N HIS A 570 -19.48 22.74 17.31
CA HIS A 570 -20.12 22.69 15.98
C HIS A 570 -20.29 21.26 15.47
N GLN A 571 -19.47 20.31 15.95
CA GLN A 571 -19.56 18.90 15.60
C GLN A 571 -19.46 18.02 16.85
N LEU A 572 -20.42 17.10 17.00
CA LEU A 572 -20.46 16.11 18.06
C LEU A 572 -20.67 14.73 17.45
N ARG A 573 -19.77 13.79 17.78
CA ARG A 573 -19.87 12.38 17.41
C ARG A 573 -19.75 11.53 18.67
N LEU A 574 -20.77 10.74 18.99
CA LEU A 574 -20.73 9.79 20.11
C LEU A 574 -21.10 8.40 19.62
N ASN A 575 -20.28 7.41 19.93
CA ASN A 575 -20.58 6.00 19.66
C ASN A 575 -20.65 5.22 20.98
N PHE A 576 -21.80 4.59 21.21
CA PHE A 576 -22.11 3.74 22.34
C PHE A 576 -22.65 2.37 21.84
N GLU A 577 -22.11 1.90 20.71
CA GLU A 577 -22.46 0.60 20.14
C GLU A 577 -22.26 -0.54 21.17
N CYS A 578 -23.26 -1.40 21.33
CA CYS A 578 -23.37 -2.46 22.33
C CYS A 578 -23.45 -2.03 23.82
N CYS A 579 -23.58 -0.73 24.14
CA CYS A 579 -23.79 -0.24 25.51
C CYS A 579 -25.25 -0.45 25.99
N HIS A 580 -25.60 -1.70 26.25
CA HIS A 580 -26.97 -2.19 26.51
C HIS A 580 -27.69 -1.62 27.75
N GLN A 581 -26.99 -0.86 28.61
CA GLN A 581 -27.59 -0.20 29.78
C GLN A 581 -28.09 1.23 29.49
N ILE A 582 -27.97 1.70 28.25
CA ILE A 582 -28.56 2.95 27.78
C ILE A 582 -30.00 2.70 27.30
N SER A 583 -30.92 3.57 27.71
CA SER A 583 -32.34 3.56 27.40
C SER A 583 -32.80 4.88 26.77
N ASP A 584 -34.10 4.98 26.49
CA ASP A 584 -34.74 6.25 26.10
C ASP A 584 -34.45 7.41 27.06
N ALA A 585 -34.20 7.14 28.35
CA ALA A 585 -33.89 8.17 29.34
C ALA A 585 -32.50 8.81 29.12
N GLY A 586 -31.47 8.03 28.80
CA GLY A 586 -30.14 8.55 28.48
C GLY A 586 -30.12 9.30 27.13
N VAL A 587 -30.87 8.79 26.14
CA VAL A 587 -31.05 9.47 24.85
C VAL A 587 -31.75 10.83 25.04
N ALA A 588 -32.80 10.90 25.86
CA ALA A 588 -33.48 12.15 26.21
C ALA A 588 -32.59 13.10 27.03
N ALA A 589 -31.83 12.59 28.00
CA ALA A 589 -30.90 13.39 28.81
C ALA A 589 -29.78 14.02 27.96
N LEU A 590 -29.29 13.32 26.94
CA LEU A 590 -28.39 13.86 25.92
C LEU A 590 -29.07 14.94 25.08
N ALA A 591 -30.27 14.66 24.59
CA ALA A 591 -31.05 15.57 23.75
C ALA A 591 -31.31 16.93 24.42
N GLU A 592 -31.68 16.93 25.70
CA GLU A 592 -31.94 18.16 26.47
C GLU A 592 -30.74 19.11 26.61
N LYS A 593 -29.51 18.65 26.35
CA LYS A 593 -28.27 19.41 26.61
C LYS A 593 -27.41 19.61 25.35
N LEU A 594 -27.92 19.27 24.17
CA LEU A 594 -27.21 19.50 22.90
C LEU A 594 -26.90 21.00 22.70
N PRO A 595 -25.63 21.38 22.41
CA PRO A 595 -25.26 22.77 22.19
C PRO A 595 -26.02 23.44 21.04
N ILE A 596 -26.51 24.67 21.25
CA ILE A 596 -27.27 25.45 20.25
C ILE A 596 -26.40 25.84 19.04
N SER A 597 -25.08 25.75 19.16
CA SER A 597 -24.07 25.97 18.12
C SER A 597 -23.83 24.77 17.20
N LEU A 598 -24.45 23.62 17.46
CA LEU A 598 -24.15 22.34 16.83
C LEU A 598 -24.70 22.23 15.40
N GLN A 599 -23.81 22.07 14.42
CA GLN A 599 -24.11 21.97 13.00
C GLN A 599 -24.13 20.52 12.49
N GLN A 600 -23.33 19.65 13.12
CA GLN A 600 -23.21 18.23 12.79
C GLN A 600 -23.37 17.36 14.04
N LEU A 601 -24.28 16.38 13.99
CA LEU A 601 -24.51 15.40 15.06
C LEU A 601 -24.46 13.99 14.49
N GLN A 602 -23.61 13.14 15.06
CA GLN A 602 -23.59 11.70 14.78
C GLN A 602 -23.72 10.93 16.10
N LEU A 603 -24.73 10.08 16.20
CA LEU A 603 -24.91 9.19 17.35
C LEU A 603 -25.05 7.74 16.87
N SER A 604 -24.36 6.82 17.53
CA SER A 604 -24.52 5.38 17.32
C SER A 604 -24.85 4.72 18.66
N PHE A 605 -25.97 3.98 18.67
CA PHE A 605 -26.39 3.10 19.77
C PHE A 605 -26.68 1.68 19.24
N LYS A 606 -26.03 1.34 18.12
CA LYS A 606 -26.19 0.07 17.40
C LYS A 606 -25.91 -1.13 18.31
N MET A 607 -26.54 -2.27 18.02
CA MET A 607 -26.41 -3.51 18.76
C MET A 607 -26.01 -4.64 17.81
N GLN A 608 -24.89 -5.31 18.08
CA GLN A 608 -24.44 -6.50 17.35
C GLN A 608 -24.56 -7.77 18.20
N PHE A 609 -24.79 -8.91 17.55
CA PHE A 609 -24.83 -10.22 18.21
C PHE A 609 -23.41 -10.74 18.51
N VAL A 610 -22.77 -10.16 19.53
CA VAL A 610 -21.44 -10.58 20.00
C VAL A 610 -21.56 -11.88 20.82
N SER A 611 -21.51 -13.01 20.12
CA SER A 611 -21.59 -14.39 20.65
C SER A 611 -22.96 -14.82 21.23
N VAL A 612 -23.06 -16.10 21.60
CA VAL A 612 -24.34 -16.80 21.83
C VAL A 612 -24.86 -16.69 23.28
N GLU A 613 -24.02 -16.28 24.24
CA GLU A 613 -24.34 -16.44 25.67
C GLU A 613 -25.06 -15.26 26.35
N ILE A 614 -25.20 -14.09 25.70
CA ILE A 614 -25.89 -12.93 26.31
C ILE A 614 -26.94 -12.32 25.37
N SER A 615 -28.21 -12.40 25.78
CA SER A 615 -29.33 -11.76 25.07
C SER A 615 -29.52 -10.29 25.51
N CYS A 616 -28.56 -9.44 25.14
CA CYS A 616 -28.65 -8.00 25.36
C CYS A 616 -29.71 -7.35 24.44
N PHE A 617 -30.93 -7.17 24.94
CA PHE A 617 -31.96 -6.38 24.25
C PHE A 617 -31.72 -4.88 24.45
N SER A 618 -31.88 -4.09 23.38
CA SER A 618 -31.83 -2.62 23.45
C SER A 618 -32.97 -2.06 24.30
N GLN A 619 -32.69 -1.11 25.19
CA GLN A 619 -33.70 -0.38 25.97
C GLN A 619 -34.11 0.96 25.33
N ILE A 620 -33.62 1.24 24.12
CA ILE A 620 -33.98 2.40 23.30
C ILE A 620 -35.10 1.99 22.33
N SER A 621 -36.15 2.81 22.26
CA SER A 621 -37.35 2.67 21.45
C SER A 621 -37.63 3.93 20.63
N ASP A 622 -38.70 3.90 19.83
CA ASP A 622 -39.19 5.09 19.11
C ASP A 622 -39.41 6.31 20.03
N ALA A 623 -39.71 6.10 21.32
CA ALA A 623 -39.93 7.19 22.27
C ALA A 623 -38.64 7.99 22.58
N GLY A 624 -37.49 7.34 22.72
CA GLY A 624 -36.20 8.02 22.90
C GLY A 624 -35.78 8.77 21.64
N VAL A 625 -36.08 8.23 20.45
CA VAL A 625 -35.80 8.93 19.18
C VAL A 625 -36.75 10.12 18.97
N ALA A 626 -38.01 10.02 19.39
CA ALA A 626 -38.92 11.16 19.44
C ALA A 626 -38.38 12.27 20.36
N ALA A 627 -38.01 11.92 21.60
CA ALA A 627 -37.43 12.86 22.57
C ALA A 627 -36.13 13.51 22.05
N LEU A 628 -35.29 12.77 21.31
CA LEU A 628 -34.13 13.32 20.62
C LEU A 628 -34.53 14.32 19.54
N SER A 629 -35.46 13.93 18.65
CA SER A 629 -35.88 14.73 17.50
C SER A 629 -36.50 16.08 17.88
N GLU A 630 -37.24 16.13 18.99
CA GLU A 630 -37.91 17.34 19.51
C GLU A 630 -36.90 18.43 19.96
N LYS A 631 -35.70 18.02 20.43
CA LYS A 631 -34.68 18.94 20.98
C LYS A 631 -33.51 19.22 20.02
N LEU A 632 -33.53 18.72 18.79
CA LEU A 632 -32.43 18.93 17.83
C LEU A 632 -32.22 20.41 17.48
N PRO A 633 -31.00 20.97 17.63
CA PRO A 633 -30.71 22.37 17.35
C PRO A 633 -31.16 22.84 15.95
N ILE A 634 -31.60 24.10 15.86
CA ILE A 634 -32.06 24.73 14.60
C ILE A 634 -30.88 24.92 13.63
N SER A 635 -29.69 25.14 14.19
CA SER A 635 -28.37 25.21 13.51
C SER A 635 -27.88 23.88 12.93
N LEU A 636 -28.53 22.76 13.28
CA LEU A 636 -28.14 21.44 12.82
C LEU A 636 -28.49 21.29 11.33
N HIS A 637 -27.51 20.86 10.53
CA HIS A 637 -27.64 20.67 9.08
C HIS A 637 -27.17 19.30 8.62
N GLN A 638 -26.40 18.58 9.44
CA GLN A 638 -26.08 17.17 9.24
C GLN A 638 -26.44 16.36 10.49
N LEU A 639 -27.19 15.29 10.28
CA LEU A 639 -27.59 14.34 11.31
C LEU A 639 -27.35 12.92 10.77
N GLN A 640 -26.72 12.08 11.58
CA GLN A 640 -26.61 10.65 11.32
C GLN A 640 -26.88 9.89 12.62
N LEU A 641 -27.92 9.05 12.63
CA LEU A 641 -28.29 8.22 13.77
C LEU A 641 -28.23 6.74 13.37
N ASP A 642 -27.48 5.93 14.12
CA ASP A 642 -27.45 4.47 13.95
C ASP A 642 -28.08 3.77 15.16
N PHE A 643 -29.21 3.10 14.91
CA PHE A 643 -29.94 2.24 15.84
C PHE A 643 -30.07 0.81 15.29
N GLY A 644 -29.10 0.35 14.50
CA GLY A 644 -29.07 -1.00 13.97
C GLY A 644 -29.17 -2.05 15.07
N GLY A 645 -29.96 -3.11 14.86
CA GLY A 645 -30.17 -4.16 15.87
C GLY A 645 -31.03 -3.77 17.09
N CYS A 646 -31.35 -2.48 17.31
CA CYS A 646 -32.26 -2.07 18.37
C CYS A 646 -33.69 -2.56 18.07
N GLN A 647 -34.21 -3.52 18.85
CA GLN A 647 -35.44 -4.25 18.53
C GLN A 647 -36.72 -3.46 18.79
N GLN A 648 -36.67 -2.43 19.65
CA GLN A 648 -37.84 -1.59 20.00
C GLN A 648 -37.99 -0.36 19.08
N ILE A 649 -37.13 -0.26 18.06
CA ILE A 649 -37.18 0.78 17.02
C ILE A 649 -38.03 0.26 15.85
N SER A 650 -38.94 1.07 15.32
CA SER A 650 -39.74 0.76 14.13
C SER A 650 -39.01 1.04 12.83
N ASP A 651 -39.41 0.38 11.74
CA ASP A 651 -38.83 0.64 10.41
C ASP A 651 -39.16 2.05 9.89
N ALA A 652 -40.24 2.67 10.37
CA ALA A 652 -40.53 4.07 10.12
C ALA A 652 -39.45 4.99 10.73
N VAL A 653 -39.04 4.74 11.98
CA VAL A 653 -37.91 5.45 12.60
C VAL A 653 -36.59 5.15 11.92
N ARG A 654 -36.31 3.90 11.53
CA ARG A 654 -35.07 3.56 10.79
C ARG A 654 -34.97 4.29 9.45
N GLN A 655 -36.09 4.48 8.74
CA GLN A 655 -36.13 5.27 7.51
C GLN A 655 -36.01 6.77 7.80
N ALA A 656 -36.70 7.27 8.83
CA ALA A 656 -36.68 8.69 9.19
C ALA A 656 -35.30 9.16 9.70
N ALA A 657 -34.57 8.30 10.43
CA ALA A 657 -33.22 8.53 10.95
C ALA A 657 -32.17 8.82 9.85
N GLY A 658 -32.47 8.50 8.58
CA GLY A 658 -31.59 8.76 7.45
C GLY A 658 -31.51 10.21 6.99
N SER A 659 -32.39 11.11 7.45
CA SER A 659 -32.26 12.55 7.19
C SER A 659 -32.91 13.43 8.27
N LEU A 660 -32.38 14.64 8.47
CA LEU A 660 -32.90 15.60 9.45
C LEU A 660 -34.34 16.05 9.13
N GLU A 661 -34.68 16.16 7.84
CA GLU A 661 -36.02 16.54 7.40
C GLU A 661 -37.02 15.40 7.62
N SER A 662 -36.64 14.17 7.24
CA SER A 662 -37.45 12.96 7.45
C SER A 662 -37.72 12.71 8.94
N LEU A 663 -36.71 12.89 9.80
CA LEU A 663 -36.87 12.72 11.25
C LEU A 663 -37.80 13.77 11.87
N ARG A 664 -37.65 15.05 11.48
CA ARG A 664 -38.55 16.13 11.94
C ARG A 664 -39.99 15.92 11.44
N ALA A 665 -40.18 15.46 10.21
CA ALA A 665 -41.50 15.13 9.67
C ALA A 665 -42.16 13.93 10.38
N TRP A 666 -41.40 12.87 10.65
CA TRP A 666 -41.87 11.71 11.41
C TRP A 666 -42.28 12.08 12.85
N ALA A 667 -41.49 12.92 13.52
CA ALA A 667 -41.79 13.40 14.87
C ALA A 667 -43.11 14.18 14.91
N ALA A 668 -43.26 15.16 14.00
CA ALA A 668 -44.48 15.97 13.91
C ALA A 668 -45.74 15.15 13.56
N ALA A 669 -45.61 14.11 12.73
CA ALA A 669 -46.71 13.17 12.46
C ALA A 669 -47.08 12.34 13.71
N SER A 670 -46.09 11.95 14.51
CA SER A 670 -46.27 11.14 15.72
C SER A 670 -46.97 11.91 16.85
N GLU A 671 -46.66 13.21 17.03
CA GLU A 671 -47.36 14.08 18.00
C GLU A 671 -48.86 14.27 17.67
N LEU A 672 -49.22 14.19 16.39
CA LEU A 672 -50.61 14.33 15.91
C LEU A 672 -51.43 13.03 16.01
N GLY A 673 -50.82 11.90 16.41
CA GLY A 673 -51.52 10.63 16.62
C GLY A 673 -52.06 9.97 15.34
N ALA A 674 -51.55 10.34 14.16
CA ALA A 674 -51.96 9.80 12.87
C ALA A 674 -50.93 8.78 12.36
N ALA A 675 -51.40 7.62 11.90
CA ALA A 675 -50.53 6.63 11.26
C ALA A 675 -50.08 7.13 9.87
N PRO A 676 -48.78 7.04 9.51
CA PRO A 676 -48.27 7.54 8.23
C PRO A 676 -48.51 6.53 7.09
N ASP A 677 -49.71 6.54 6.51
CA ASP A 677 -49.99 5.93 5.20
C ASP A 677 -49.28 6.76 4.10
N LEU A 678 -47.99 6.51 3.93
CA LEU A 678 -47.10 7.25 3.04
C LEU A 678 -47.20 6.72 1.59
N GLU A 679 -48.41 6.69 1.03
CA GLU A 679 -48.63 6.23 -0.35
C GLU A 679 -48.14 7.29 -1.37
N MET A 680 -47.08 6.92 -2.07
CA MET A 680 -46.28 7.74 -2.98
C MET A 680 -47.12 8.41 -4.09
N ARG A 681 -47.21 9.75 -4.08
CA ARG A 681 -47.60 10.55 -5.25
C ARG A 681 -46.39 11.19 -5.93
N LEU A 682 -46.12 10.71 -7.15
CA LEU A 682 -45.20 11.31 -8.09
C LEU A 682 -45.83 12.56 -8.72
N SER A 683 -45.12 13.70 -8.71
CA SER A 683 -45.20 14.67 -9.80
C SER A 683 -43.93 15.51 -9.90
N SER A 684 -43.37 15.53 -11.10
CA SER A 684 -42.36 16.47 -11.59
C SER A 684 -42.54 17.91 -11.09
N GLY A 685 -41.44 18.54 -10.68
CA GLY A 685 -41.35 19.99 -10.68
C GLY A 685 -41.05 20.50 -12.09
N GLU A 686 -41.89 21.40 -12.60
CA GLU A 686 -41.50 22.41 -13.59
C GLU A 686 -41.76 23.79 -12.98
N GLU A 687 -40.96 24.76 -13.38
CA GLU A 687 -40.99 26.12 -12.86
C GLU A 687 -42.13 26.93 -13.49
N THR A 688 -42.78 27.85 -12.76
CA THR A 688 -42.57 29.30 -12.96
C THR A 688 -43.51 30.20 -12.14
N ALA A 689 -42.92 31.32 -11.71
CA ALA A 689 -43.42 32.71 -11.72
C ALA A 689 -44.84 33.11 -11.26
N GLU A 690 -44.83 34.22 -10.50
CA GLU A 690 -45.88 35.26 -10.39
C GLU A 690 -47.21 34.90 -9.69
N GLY A 691 -48.02 35.93 -9.45
CA GLY A 691 -49.20 35.89 -8.60
C GLY A 691 -50.02 37.17 -8.73
N LEU A 692 -50.68 37.57 -7.64
CA LEU A 692 -51.75 38.58 -7.53
C LEU A 692 -53.17 38.03 -7.83
N GLN A 693 -53.92 37.91 -6.73
CA GLN A 693 -55.28 38.47 -6.52
C GLN A 693 -56.41 38.25 -7.54
N GLU A 694 -57.59 37.92 -6.96
CA GLU A 694 -58.93 38.33 -7.43
C GLU A 694 -59.46 37.61 -8.70
N LYS A 695 -60.77 37.29 -8.83
CA LYS A 695 -61.89 37.25 -7.87
C LYS A 695 -63.09 36.55 -8.54
N ASP A 696 -64.05 36.05 -7.75
CA ASP A 696 -65.46 35.76 -8.16
C ASP A 696 -65.60 34.73 -9.33
N GLU A 697 -66.77 34.23 -9.74
CA GLU A 697 -68.05 33.88 -9.09
C GLU A 697 -68.69 32.74 -9.93
N GLU A 698 -69.57 31.92 -9.31
CA GLU A 698 -70.47 30.95 -9.99
C GLU A 698 -69.79 29.80 -10.82
N GLY A 699 -70.44 28.66 -11.09
CA GLY A 699 -71.72 28.14 -10.60
C GLY A 699 -72.04 26.75 -11.17
N GLU A 700 -72.81 25.97 -10.39
CA GLU A 700 -73.74 24.89 -10.78
C GLU A 700 -73.29 23.65 -11.60
N GLU A 701 -73.81 22.50 -11.13
CA GLU A 701 -74.22 21.27 -11.86
C GLU A 701 -73.20 20.44 -12.69
N GLY A 702 -73.27 19.11 -12.68
CA GLY A 702 -74.16 18.23 -11.90
C GLY A 702 -74.04 16.75 -12.30
N GLU A 703 -74.73 15.90 -11.52
CA GLU A 703 -75.19 14.52 -11.83
C GLU A 703 -74.12 13.45 -12.20
N GLU A 704 -73.93 12.41 -11.37
CA GLU A 704 -74.52 11.06 -11.48
C GLU A 704 -73.93 10.16 -12.59
N GLY A 705 -73.71 8.85 -12.39
CA GLY A 705 -73.91 8.06 -11.17
C GLY A 705 -73.59 6.56 -11.33
N GLU A 706 -73.61 5.86 -10.20
CA GLU A 706 -73.93 4.42 -9.98
C GLU A 706 -73.19 3.32 -10.81
N ILE A 707 -72.30 2.52 -10.18
CA ILE A 707 -72.56 1.20 -9.53
C ILE A 707 -72.76 0.01 -10.51
N GLY A 708 -71.94 -1.06 -10.37
CA GLY A 708 -72.08 -2.27 -11.20
C GLY A 708 -71.08 -3.43 -10.97
N LYS A 709 -71.04 -4.03 -9.77
CA LYS A 709 -70.33 -5.30 -9.45
C LYS A 709 -71.17 -6.54 -9.92
N PRO A 710 -70.71 -7.82 -9.83
CA PRO A 710 -69.38 -8.44 -10.09
C PRO A 710 -69.48 -9.82 -10.83
N SER A 711 -68.39 -10.64 -10.80
CA SER A 711 -68.36 -12.10 -10.49
C SER A 711 -67.95 -13.19 -11.55
N HIS A 712 -67.00 -14.03 -11.10
CA HIS A 712 -66.87 -15.50 -11.21
C HIS A 712 -66.37 -16.29 -12.47
N GLU A 713 -65.38 -17.17 -12.19
CA GLU A 713 -65.22 -18.60 -12.61
C GLU A 713 -64.56 -19.10 -13.93
N SER A 714 -63.25 -19.44 -13.81
CA SER A 714 -62.75 -20.85 -13.72
C SER A 714 -62.03 -21.59 -14.89
N ARG A 715 -61.10 -22.49 -14.47
CA ARG A 715 -60.62 -23.79 -15.07
C ARG A 715 -59.76 -23.87 -16.37
N ARG A 716 -58.46 -24.19 -16.16
CA ARG A 716 -57.55 -25.15 -16.87
C ARG A 716 -57.85 -25.62 -18.33
N ALA A 717 -56.87 -25.47 -19.26
CA ALA A 717 -56.21 -26.57 -20.05
C ALA A 717 -55.25 -26.07 -21.19
N ARG A 718 -54.46 -27.00 -21.79
CA ARG A 718 -53.54 -26.88 -22.96
C ARG A 718 -54.17 -27.52 -24.23
N PRO A 719 -53.50 -27.64 -25.42
CA PRO A 719 -52.64 -26.74 -26.24
C PRO A 719 -53.01 -26.74 -27.77
N ALA A 720 -52.32 -25.98 -28.65
CA ALA A 720 -52.28 -26.25 -30.11
C ALA A 720 -51.15 -25.49 -30.90
N ALA A 721 -50.86 -25.97 -32.12
CA ALA A 721 -50.11 -25.37 -33.26
C ALA A 721 -50.78 -25.90 -34.58
N PRO A 722 -50.24 -25.86 -35.84
CA PRO A 722 -49.03 -25.24 -36.44
C PRO A 722 -49.25 -24.57 -37.86
N ALA A 723 -48.18 -24.15 -38.56
CA ALA A 723 -48.09 -24.12 -40.06
C ALA A 723 -46.63 -23.98 -40.61
N ALA A 724 -46.38 -24.35 -41.88
CA ALA A 724 -45.13 -24.16 -42.68
C ALA A 724 -45.53 -23.89 -44.17
N PRO A 725 -44.69 -23.82 -45.26
CA PRO A 725 -43.48 -24.60 -45.68
C PRO A 725 -42.27 -23.72 -46.18
N TRP A 726 -41.08 -24.18 -46.64
CA TRP A 726 -40.68 -25.05 -47.79
C TRP A 726 -39.24 -25.68 -47.64
N ARG A 727 -38.69 -26.39 -48.64
CA ARG A 727 -37.49 -27.30 -48.56
C ARG A 727 -36.39 -27.11 -49.66
N GLY A 728 -35.15 -27.57 -49.41
CA GLY A 728 -34.10 -27.92 -50.43
C GLY A 728 -32.71 -28.33 -49.86
N GLN A 729 -31.97 -29.29 -50.49
CA GLN A 729 -30.63 -29.83 -50.10
C GLN A 729 -29.93 -30.57 -51.31
N PRO A 730 -28.71 -31.17 -51.21
CA PRO A 730 -27.38 -30.68 -50.78
C PRO A 730 -26.34 -30.66 -51.96
N PRO A 731 -25.36 -31.58 -52.29
CA PRO A 731 -24.65 -32.70 -51.61
C PRO A 731 -23.07 -32.79 -51.74
N THR A 732 -22.36 -33.02 -50.61
CA THR A 732 -21.18 -33.94 -50.37
C THR A 732 -19.85 -33.98 -51.20
N LEU A 733 -18.73 -34.08 -50.44
CA LEU A 733 -17.65 -35.13 -50.45
C LEU A 733 -16.17 -34.87 -50.92
N ALA A 734 -15.24 -35.39 -50.08
CA ALA A 734 -13.93 -36.06 -50.36
C ALA A 734 -12.55 -35.33 -50.21
N LEU A 735 -11.58 -36.08 -49.64
CA LEU A 735 -10.12 -35.82 -49.55
C LEU A 735 -9.36 -36.62 -50.64
N PRO A 736 -8.06 -36.36 -50.94
CA PRO A 736 -7.00 -37.21 -50.31
C PRO A 736 -5.59 -36.56 -50.16
N ALA A 737 -4.67 -37.30 -49.52
CA ALA A 737 -3.20 -37.18 -49.66
C ALA A 737 -2.64 -38.51 -50.23
N PRO A 738 -1.43 -38.59 -50.85
CA PRO A 738 -0.17 -38.76 -50.08
C PRO A 738 1.14 -38.26 -50.76
N SER A 739 2.27 -38.42 -50.06
CA SER A 739 3.66 -38.30 -50.59
C SER A 739 4.09 -39.53 -51.42
N PRO A 740 5.24 -39.54 -52.15
CA PRO A 740 6.52 -39.98 -51.51
C PRO A 740 7.87 -39.49 -52.14
N ALA A 741 8.97 -39.96 -51.53
CA ALA A 741 10.31 -40.23 -52.09
C ALA A 741 11.41 -39.12 -52.16
N ALA A 742 12.66 -39.56 -51.93
CA ALA A 742 13.92 -38.80 -51.99
C ALA A 742 15.07 -39.70 -52.53
N PRO A 743 16.16 -39.12 -53.05
CA PRO A 743 17.54 -39.44 -52.57
C PRO A 743 18.36 -38.15 -52.27
N GLN A 744 19.25 -38.10 -51.27
CA GLN A 744 20.68 -38.53 -51.27
C GLN A 744 21.53 -37.93 -52.42
N THR A 745 22.73 -37.34 -52.28
CA THR A 745 23.68 -37.00 -51.16
C THR A 745 24.81 -36.08 -51.75
N ARG A 746 25.80 -35.43 -51.09
CA ARG A 746 26.34 -35.33 -49.70
C ARG A 746 27.28 -34.09 -49.58
N HIS A 747 27.25 -33.34 -48.45
CA HIS A 747 28.26 -32.36 -47.95
C HIS A 747 28.59 -31.11 -48.84
N SER A 748 29.04 -29.95 -48.31
CA SER A 748 29.45 -29.56 -46.95
C SER A 748 29.06 -28.09 -46.59
N THR A 749 29.59 -27.58 -45.47
CA THR A 749 29.57 -26.18 -44.94
C THR A 749 28.27 -25.57 -44.38
N ALA A 750 28.37 -25.22 -43.08
CA ALA A 750 27.71 -24.14 -42.33
C ALA A 750 26.17 -23.95 -42.36
N LYS A 751 25.54 -24.24 -41.22
CA LYS A 751 24.34 -23.53 -40.74
C LYS A 751 24.78 -22.50 -39.68
N ASN A 752 24.12 -21.35 -39.63
CA ASN A 752 23.86 -20.66 -38.36
C ASN A 752 22.35 -20.74 -38.09
N ALA A 753 21.98 -20.88 -36.83
CA ALA A 753 20.62 -20.80 -36.32
C ALA A 753 20.66 -20.01 -35.00
N GLU A 754 19.56 -19.38 -34.63
CA GLU A 754 19.48 -18.55 -33.43
C GLU A 754 19.57 -19.40 -32.16
N THR A 755 20.44 -19.00 -31.23
CA THR A 755 20.48 -19.55 -29.86
C THR A 755 20.70 -18.43 -28.86
N SER A 756 19.91 -18.49 -27.79
CA SER A 756 20.11 -17.84 -26.49
C SER A 756 21.57 -17.64 -26.08
N SER A 757 21.86 -16.48 -25.47
CA SER A 757 23.12 -16.18 -24.78
C SER A 757 22.87 -15.65 -23.36
N ASP A 758 22.02 -16.37 -22.61
CA ASP A 758 22.03 -16.25 -21.15
C ASP A 758 23.31 -16.91 -20.57
N THR A 759 23.65 -16.50 -19.34
CA THR A 759 24.73 -17.01 -18.48
C THR A 759 26.17 -16.53 -18.79
N VAL A 760 26.98 -16.54 -17.71
CA VAL A 760 28.45 -16.29 -17.64
C VAL A 760 28.93 -14.84 -17.88
N LEU A 761 28.72 -13.98 -16.88
CA LEU A 761 29.79 -13.19 -16.26
C LEU A 761 29.44 -12.92 -14.78
N ALA A 762 29.64 -13.93 -13.93
CA ALA A 762 29.35 -13.88 -12.49
C ALA A 762 30.58 -14.28 -11.67
N GLU A 763 31.64 -13.47 -11.74
CA GLU A 763 32.84 -13.60 -10.91
C GLU A 763 33.45 -12.21 -10.68
N GLY A 764 33.85 -11.92 -9.43
CA GLY A 764 34.67 -10.72 -9.12
C GLY A 764 33.93 -9.44 -8.70
N LEU A 765 33.09 -9.48 -7.67
CA LEU A 765 32.98 -8.42 -6.65
C LEU A 765 32.18 -8.96 -5.45
N ALA A 766 32.88 -9.31 -4.37
CA ALA A 766 32.28 -9.86 -3.16
C ALA A 766 32.41 -8.88 -1.99
N ASP A 767 31.42 -8.00 -1.83
CA ASP A 767 30.88 -7.60 -0.53
C ASP A 767 29.52 -6.85 -0.71
N GLU A 768 28.78 -6.63 0.38
CA GLU A 768 27.47 -5.93 0.43
C GLU A 768 26.24 -6.61 -0.24
N THR A 769 26.15 -7.94 -0.23
CA THR A 769 24.87 -8.65 -0.50
C THR A 769 24.37 -9.49 0.69
N ASP A 770 24.37 -8.91 1.90
CA ASP A 770 23.50 -9.38 2.98
C ASP A 770 22.10 -8.76 2.79
N VAL A 771 21.33 -9.34 1.87
CA VAL A 771 20.02 -8.83 1.48
C VAL A 771 18.98 -9.28 2.51
N GLY A 772 18.92 -8.54 3.63
CA GLY A 772 17.89 -8.73 4.63
C GLY A 772 16.50 -8.46 4.04
N SER A 773 15.66 -9.50 4.09
CA SER A 773 14.27 -9.56 3.60
C SER A 773 13.52 -8.23 3.61
N LEU A 774 13.00 -7.85 2.44
CA LEU A 774 12.14 -6.68 2.27
C LEU A 774 10.68 -7.11 2.31
N ASP A 775 10.05 -6.80 3.46
CA ASP A 775 8.71 -7.24 3.83
C ASP A 775 7.71 -6.11 3.62
N PHE A 776 6.59 -6.40 2.96
CA PHE A 776 5.43 -5.52 2.89
C PHE A 776 4.15 -6.26 3.24
N ALA A 777 3.49 -5.81 4.31
CA ALA A 777 2.21 -6.31 4.78
C ALA A 777 1.18 -5.17 4.79
N TYR A 778 0.04 -5.35 4.13
CA TYR A 778 -0.99 -4.33 4.01
C TYR A 778 -2.39 -4.94 3.93
N HIS A 779 -3.35 -4.26 4.56
CA HIS A 779 -4.77 -4.64 4.59
C HIS A 779 -5.56 -3.52 3.91
N PHE A 780 -6.34 -3.88 2.89
CA PHE A 780 -7.16 -2.95 2.13
C PHE A 780 -8.49 -2.70 2.82
N ASP A 781 -8.72 -1.43 3.19
CA ASP A 781 -10.06 -0.97 3.53
C ASP A 781 -10.99 -1.14 2.32
N SER A 782 -11.97 -2.03 2.44
CA SER A 782 -12.95 -2.33 1.37
C SER A 782 -13.84 -1.13 1.03
N SER A 783 -13.98 -0.16 1.95
CA SER A 783 -14.63 1.12 1.72
C SER A 783 -13.74 2.13 0.98
N ALA A 784 -12.42 2.01 1.07
CA ALA A 784 -11.49 2.85 0.30
C ALA A 784 -11.58 2.51 -1.19
N LEU A 785 -11.54 1.22 -1.52
CA LEU A 785 -11.69 0.74 -2.90
C LEU A 785 -13.05 1.09 -3.50
N SER A 786 -14.12 1.17 -2.69
CA SER A 786 -15.46 1.53 -3.19
C SER A 786 -15.64 3.02 -3.47
N LYS A 787 -14.95 3.90 -2.73
CA LYS A 787 -14.99 5.36 -2.92
C LYS A 787 -13.93 5.84 -3.92
N VAL A 788 -12.82 5.11 -4.06
CA VAL A 788 -11.70 5.46 -4.93
C VAL A 788 -11.30 4.27 -5.82
N PRO A 789 -12.03 3.97 -6.91
CA PRO A 789 -11.72 2.83 -7.78
C PRO A 789 -10.31 2.87 -8.40
N SER A 790 -9.71 4.06 -8.53
CA SER A 790 -8.32 4.24 -9.00
C SER A 790 -7.26 3.78 -8.00
N LEU A 791 -7.58 3.64 -6.70
CA LEU A 791 -6.65 3.19 -5.66
C LEU A 791 -5.97 1.86 -6.04
N PHE A 792 -6.75 0.90 -6.53
CA PHE A 792 -6.22 -0.41 -6.92
C PHE A 792 -5.19 -0.31 -8.06
N GLY A 793 -5.45 0.55 -9.05
CA GLY A 793 -4.51 0.81 -10.15
C GLY A 793 -3.25 1.55 -9.69
N THR A 794 -3.38 2.51 -8.77
CA THR A 794 -2.25 3.19 -8.12
C THR A 794 -1.35 2.19 -7.39
N PHE A 795 -1.96 1.30 -6.60
CA PHE A 795 -1.25 0.27 -5.84
C PHE A 795 -0.55 -0.75 -6.74
N CYS A 796 -1.23 -1.26 -7.78
CA CYS A 796 -0.61 -2.19 -8.74
C CYS A 796 0.55 -1.52 -9.51
N SER A 797 0.48 -0.21 -9.74
CA SER A 797 1.58 0.58 -10.30
C SER A 797 2.76 0.76 -9.32
N ALA A 798 2.48 0.84 -8.01
CA ALA A 798 3.50 0.87 -6.97
C ALA A 798 4.22 -0.48 -6.81
N LEU A 799 3.50 -1.61 -6.86
CA LEU A 799 4.11 -2.96 -6.86
C LEU A 799 5.08 -3.17 -8.03
N LEU A 800 4.74 -2.69 -9.23
CA LEU A 800 5.64 -2.72 -10.41
C LEU A 800 6.96 -1.96 -10.18
N CYS A 801 7.02 -1.06 -9.19
CA CYS A 801 8.23 -0.34 -8.81
C CYS A 801 9.03 -1.04 -7.70
N ALA A 802 8.42 -1.95 -6.96
CA ALA A 802 9.02 -2.68 -5.83
C ALA A 802 9.82 -3.90 -6.30
N THR A 803 10.77 -3.70 -7.22
CA THR A 803 11.48 -4.78 -7.94
C THR A 803 12.43 -5.63 -7.09
N THR A 804 12.64 -5.27 -5.82
CA THR A 804 13.43 -6.05 -4.84
C THR A 804 12.58 -6.48 -3.64
N LEU A 805 11.25 -6.58 -3.80
CA LEU A 805 10.36 -7.07 -2.75
C LEU A 805 10.46 -8.59 -2.66
N GLU A 806 10.76 -9.11 -1.48
CA GLU A 806 10.94 -10.55 -1.23
C GLU A 806 9.71 -11.18 -0.56
N LYS A 807 8.94 -10.39 0.21
CA LYS A 807 7.69 -10.84 0.82
C LYS A 807 6.56 -9.85 0.62
N LEU A 808 5.42 -10.36 0.17
CA LEU A 808 4.19 -9.60 -0.03
C LEU A 808 3.03 -10.28 0.69
N GLN A 809 2.44 -9.60 1.67
CA GLN A 809 1.22 -10.03 2.36
C GLN A 809 0.12 -9.00 2.10
N LEU A 810 -0.94 -9.37 1.38
CA LEU A 810 -2.09 -8.49 1.11
C LEU A 810 -3.39 -9.11 1.58
N ASP A 811 -4.12 -8.34 2.37
CA ASP A 811 -5.43 -8.71 2.88
C ASP A 811 -6.51 -7.87 2.18
N PHE A 812 -7.40 -8.56 1.46
CA PHE A 812 -8.58 -8.05 0.77
C PHE A 812 -9.87 -8.70 1.32
N ASN A 813 -9.86 -9.21 2.55
CA ASN A 813 -11.02 -9.89 3.13
C ASN A 813 -12.27 -8.98 3.10
N GLU A 814 -13.41 -9.58 2.73
CA GLU A 814 -14.71 -8.91 2.56
C GLU A 814 -14.74 -7.78 1.49
N CYS A 815 -13.72 -7.71 0.63
CA CYS A 815 -13.64 -6.74 -0.45
C CYS A 815 -14.62 -7.06 -1.60
N ASN A 816 -15.87 -6.63 -1.45
CA ASN A 816 -16.91 -6.74 -2.49
C ASN A 816 -16.62 -5.97 -3.81
N GLN A 817 -15.50 -5.24 -3.88
CA GLN A 817 -15.01 -4.53 -5.06
C GLN A 817 -14.07 -5.38 -5.92
N ILE A 818 -13.24 -6.23 -5.32
CA ILE A 818 -12.28 -7.05 -6.07
C ILE A 818 -13.02 -8.12 -6.87
N SER A 819 -12.50 -8.42 -8.06
CA SER A 819 -13.06 -9.38 -9.02
C SER A 819 -11.94 -9.97 -9.86
N ASP A 820 -12.24 -10.93 -10.72
CA ASP A 820 -11.25 -11.60 -11.60
C ASP A 820 -10.33 -10.62 -12.34
N ALA A 821 -10.87 -9.50 -12.84
CA ALA A 821 -10.07 -8.45 -13.50
C ALA A 821 -9.12 -7.71 -12.55
N GLY A 822 -9.51 -7.54 -11.28
CA GLY A 822 -8.64 -7.00 -10.24
C GLY A 822 -7.56 -7.99 -9.83
N VAL A 823 -7.91 -9.26 -9.62
CA VAL A 823 -6.94 -10.32 -9.33
C VAL A 823 -5.92 -10.47 -10.47
N ALA A 824 -6.37 -10.44 -11.72
CA ALA A 824 -5.49 -10.43 -12.90
C ALA A 824 -4.57 -9.21 -12.93
N ALA A 825 -5.08 -8.00 -12.67
CA ALA A 825 -4.28 -6.76 -12.67
C ALA A 825 -3.25 -6.70 -11.52
N LEU A 826 -3.53 -7.34 -10.38
CA LEU A 826 -2.56 -7.56 -9.31
C LEU A 826 -1.50 -8.58 -9.73
N ALA A 827 -1.93 -9.73 -10.24
CA ALA A 827 -1.07 -10.83 -10.68
C ALA A 827 -0.06 -10.38 -11.75
N GLU A 828 -0.52 -9.55 -12.70
CA GLU A 828 0.28 -8.89 -13.72
C GLU A 828 1.41 -7.96 -13.23
N LYS A 829 1.45 -7.64 -11.92
CA LYS A 829 2.38 -6.66 -11.32
C LYS A 829 3.08 -7.21 -10.08
N LEU A 830 2.96 -8.51 -9.80
CA LEU A 830 3.73 -9.19 -8.75
C LEU A 830 5.24 -9.13 -9.05
N PRO A 831 6.09 -8.67 -8.11
CA PRO A 831 7.54 -8.65 -8.33
C PRO A 831 8.13 -10.06 -8.54
N ILE A 832 9.00 -10.18 -9.55
CA ILE A 832 9.71 -11.43 -9.89
C ILE A 832 10.72 -11.91 -8.83
N SER A 833 10.93 -11.10 -7.78
CA SER A 833 11.82 -11.34 -6.65
C SER A 833 11.13 -11.99 -5.44
N LEU A 834 9.81 -12.19 -5.47
CA LEU A 834 9.07 -12.70 -4.32
C LEU A 834 9.48 -14.14 -3.97
N HIS A 835 9.84 -14.34 -2.71
CA HIS A 835 10.04 -15.64 -2.08
C HIS A 835 8.86 -16.03 -1.18
N GLN A 836 8.11 -15.07 -0.63
CA GLN A 836 6.86 -15.34 0.08
C GLN A 836 5.70 -14.49 -0.47
N LEU A 837 4.56 -15.12 -0.70
CA LEU A 837 3.32 -14.45 -1.13
C LEU A 837 2.15 -14.95 -0.28
N GLN A 838 1.48 -14.02 0.40
CA GLN A 838 0.22 -14.25 1.09
C GLN A 838 -0.86 -13.32 0.53
N LEU A 839 -1.98 -13.89 0.08
CA LEU A 839 -3.14 -13.14 -0.39
C LEU A 839 -4.42 -13.67 0.28
N GLU A 840 -5.08 -12.81 1.06
CA GLU A 840 -6.35 -13.12 1.70
C GLU A 840 -7.52 -12.49 0.93
N PHE A 841 -8.48 -13.32 0.51
CA PHE A 841 -9.66 -12.93 -0.28
C PHE A 841 -10.96 -13.53 0.30
N ARG A 842 -11.06 -13.73 1.63
CA ARG A 842 -12.25 -14.29 2.27
C ARG A 842 -13.49 -13.48 1.92
N HIS A 843 -14.62 -14.15 1.67
CA HIS A 843 -15.89 -13.53 1.27
C HIS A 843 -15.83 -12.63 0.01
N CYS A 844 -14.81 -12.75 -0.85
CA CYS A 844 -14.74 -12.01 -2.11
C CYS A 844 -15.63 -12.65 -3.20
N PHE A 845 -16.95 -12.50 -3.06
CA PHE A 845 -17.98 -13.18 -3.87
C PHE A 845 -17.94 -12.92 -5.41
N ARG A 846 -17.02 -12.09 -5.90
CA ARG A 846 -16.80 -11.77 -7.33
C ARG A 846 -15.49 -12.34 -7.89
N ILE A 847 -14.76 -13.15 -7.11
CA ILE A 847 -13.66 -13.98 -7.61
C ILE A 847 -14.24 -15.34 -8.02
N SER A 848 -13.92 -15.75 -9.24
CA SER A 848 -14.27 -17.05 -9.83
C SER A 848 -13.01 -17.83 -10.23
N ASP A 849 -13.20 -18.99 -10.83
CA ASP A 849 -12.13 -19.78 -11.45
C ASP A 849 -11.23 -18.96 -12.41
N ALA A 850 -11.77 -17.93 -13.07
CA ALA A 850 -11.02 -17.07 -13.98
C ALA A 850 -9.98 -16.19 -13.24
N GLY A 851 -10.33 -15.63 -12.08
CA GLY A 851 -9.40 -14.86 -11.25
C GLY A 851 -8.32 -15.74 -10.64
N VAL A 852 -8.68 -16.94 -10.18
CA VAL A 852 -7.74 -17.94 -9.67
C VAL A 852 -6.74 -18.36 -10.77
N ALA A 853 -7.22 -18.64 -11.98
CA ALA A 853 -6.36 -18.97 -13.12
C ALA A 853 -5.44 -17.81 -13.54
N ALA A 854 -5.95 -16.57 -13.55
CA ALA A 854 -5.16 -15.39 -13.88
C ALA A 854 -4.05 -15.10 -12.85
N LEU A 855 -4.30 -15.39 -11.56
CA LEU A 855 -3.27 -15.36 -10.52
C LEU A 855 -2.23 -16.47 -10.75
N ALA A 856 -2.69 -17.70 -10.95
CA ALA A 856 -1.86 -18.88 -11.16
C ALA A 856 -0.86 -18.71 -12.32
N GLU A 857 -1.31 -18.12 -13.43
CA GLU A 857 -0.45 -17.84 -14.59
C GLU A 857 0.72 -16.87 -14.33
N LYS A 858 0.72 -16.11 -13.24
CA LYS A 858 1.73 -15.07 -12.94
C LYS A 858 2.44 -15.26 -11.59
N LEU A 859 2.23 -16.38 -10.91
CA LEU A 859 2.95 -16.70 -9.68
C LEU A 859 4.48 -16.69 -9.93
N PRO A 860 5.28 -15.89 -9.18
CA PRO A 860 6.72 -15.84 -9.38
C PRO A 860 7.40 -17.20 -9.16
N ILE A 861 8.27 -17.58 -10.11
CA ILE A 861 9.02 -18.85 -10.13
C ILE A 861 9.99 -18.96 -8.93
N SER A 862 10.29 -17.84 -8.27
CA SER A 862 11.12 -17.71 -7.08
C SER A 862 10.41 -18.05 -5.76
N LEU A 863 9.08 -18.27 -5.75
CA LEU A 863 8.32 -18.48 -4.52
C LEU A 863 8.75 -19.75 -3.78
N GLN A 864 8.95 -19.61 -2.47
CA GLN A 864 9.24 -20.69 -1.53
C GLN A 864 8.06 -20.92 -0.60
N ASP A 865 7.33 -19.87 -0.20
CA ASP A 865 6.15 -19.99 0.64
C ASP A 865 4.95 -19.27 -0.03
N LEU A 866 3.86 -20.02 -0.25
CA LEU A 866 2.63 -19.49 -0.87
C LEU A 866 1.43 -19.75 0.04
N GLN A 867 0.71 -18.68 0.37
CA GLN A 867 -0.51 -18.71 1.18
C GLN A 867 -1.64 -18.00 0.43
N LEU A 868 -2.74 -18.72 0.13
CA LEU A 868 -3.90 -18.14 -0.57
C LEU A 868 -5.19 -18.51 0.18
N ASN A 869 -5.94 -17.50 0.62
CA ASN A 869 -7.24 -17.69 1.25
C ASN A 869 -8.36 -17.21 0.33
N PHE A 870 -9.20 -18.13 -0.12
CA PHE A 870 -10.40 -17.89 -0.91
C PHE A 870 -11.67 -18.32 -0.16
N ARG A 871 -11.64 -18.41 1.18
CA ARG A 871 -12.74 -18.96 1.98
C ARG A 871 -14.05 -18.23 1.70
N TYR A 872 -15.11 -18.99 1.42
CA TYR A 872 -16.43 -18.55 0.98
C TYR A 872 -16.50 -17.79 -0.36
N CYS A 873 -15.50 -17.91 -1.24
CA CYS A 873 -15.60 -17.45 -2.64
C CYS A 873 -16.48 -18.42 -3.46
N GLN A 874 -17.80 -18.25 -3.37
CA GLN A 874 -18.81 -19.19 -3.89
C GLN A 874 -18.75 -19.48 -5.40
N GLN A 875 -18.01 -18.71 -6.19
CA GLN A 875 -17.85 -18.89 -7.65
C GLN A 875 -16.57 -19.66 -8.04
N ILE A 876 -15.80 -20.18 -7.07
CA ILE A 876 -14.67 -21.07 -7.32
C ILE A 876 -15.14 -22.53 -7.28
N SER A 877 -14.70 -23.30 -8.26
CA SER A 877 -15.00 -24.72 -8.47
C SER A 877 -13.72 -25.55 -8.61
N ASP A 878 -13.89 -26.85 -8.88
CA ASP A 878 -12.80 -27.75 -9.27
C ASP A 878 -11.91 -27.21 -10.41
N ALA A 879 -12.46 -26.38 -11.31
CA ALA A 879 -11.70 -25.81 -12.43
C ALA A 879 -10.67 -24.78 -11.99
N GLY A 880 -11.00 -23.88 -11.05
CA GLY A 880 -10.06 -22.91 -10.49
C GLY A 880 -8.98 -23.58 -9.65
N VAL A 881 -9.35 -24.60 -8.86
CA VAL A 881 -8.41 -25.41 -8.09
C VAL A 881 -7.42 -26.12 -9.03
N ALA A 882 -7.90 -26.73 -10.12
CA ALA A 882 -7.05 -27.37 -11.12
C ALA A 882 -6.14 -26.38 -11.86
N ALA A 883 -6.65 -25.19 -12.21
CA ALA A 883 -5.86 -24.14 -12.86
C ALA A 883 -4.73 -23.60 -11.96
N LEU A 884 -4.99 -23.45 -10.66
CA LEU A 884 -3.96 -23.13 -9.66
C LEU A 884 -2.91 -24.24 -9.56
N ALA A 885 -3.38 -25.49 -9.42
CA ALA A 885 -2.54 -26.66 -9.28
C ALA A 885 -1.54 -26.82 -10.43
N GLU A 886 -1.96 -26.57 -11.68
CA GLU A 886 -1.10 -26.70 -12.86
C GLU A 886 0.09 -25.72 -12.87
N LYS A 887 0.03 -24.61 -12.12
CA LYS A 887 1.05 -23.54 -12.13
C LYS A 887 1.77 -23.34 -10.80
N LEU A 888 1.59 -24.23 -9.81
CA LEU A 888 2.29 -24.13 -8.53
C LEU A 888 3.83 -24.13 -8.72
N PRO A 889 4.56 -23.13 -8.20
CA PRO A 889 6.02 -23.08 -8.34
C PRO A 889 6.73 -24.31 -7.75
N ILE A 890 7.66 -24.87 -8.52
CA ILE A 890 8.40 -26.10 -8.17
C ILE A 890 9.36 -25.89 -6.97
N SER A 891 9.63 -24.63 -6.61
CA SER A 891 10.47 -24.20 -5.49
C SER A 891 9.74 -24.10 -4.14
N LEU A 892 8.43 -24.41 -4.08
CA LEU A 892 7.66 -24.27 -2.84
C LEU A 892 8.12 -25.25 -1.75
N HIS A 893 8.40 -24.71 -0.57
CA HIS A 893 8.67 -25.41 0.69
C HIS A 893 7.45 -25.37 1.61
N GLN A 894 6.64 -24.30 1.55
CA GLN A 894 5.36 -24.20 2.26
C GLN A 894 4.24 -23.85 1.27
N LEU A 895 3.10 -24.54 1.40
CA LEU A 895 1.87 -24.25 0.68
C LEU A 895 0.68 -24.27 1.62
N GLN A 896 -0.05 -23.15 1.69
CA GLN A 896 -1.31 -23.02 2.41
C GLN A 896 -2.42 -22.56 1.45
N LEU A 897 -3.49 -23.34 1.34
CA LEU A 897 -4.66 -23.01 0.53
C LEU A 897 -5.93 -23.18 1.38
N ASP A 898 -6.70 -22.09 1.56
CA ASP A 898 -8.00 -22.12 2.24
C ASP A 898 -9.11 -21.85 1.23
N PHE A 899 -9.82 -22.92 0.85
CA PHE A 899 -11.00 -22.90 -0.02
C PHE A 899 -12.29 -23.18 0.76
N GLY A 900 -12.27 -23.10 2.10
CA GLY A 900 -13.41 -23.52 2.92
C GLY A 900 -14.72 -22.82 2.51
N GLY A 901 -15.82 -23.57 2.48
CA GLY A 901 -17.14 -23.07 2.11
C GLY A 901 -17.34 -22.78 0.61
N CYS A 902 -16.37 -23.06 -0.26
CA CYS A 902 -16.54 -22.99 -1.72
C CYS A 902 -17.36 -24.20 -2.21
N GLN A 903 -18.69 -24.04 -2.27
CA GLN A 903 -19.65 -25.14 -2.46
C GLN A 903 -19.55 -25.90 -3.81
N GLN A 904 -18.73 -25.43 -4.75
CA GLN A 904 -18.54 -26.05 -6.07
C GLN A 904 -17.23 -26.85 -6.19
N ILE A 905 -16.50 -27.05 -5.08
CA ILE A 905 -15.33 -27.94 -5.02
C ILE A 905 -15.76 -29.33 -4.55
N SER A 906 -15.27 -30.35 -5.25
CA SER A 906 -15.53 -31.77 -5.06
C SER A 906 -14.24 -32.59 -4.98
N ASP A 907 -14.38 -33.91 -4.90
CA ASP A 907 -13.28 -34.87 -5.04
C ASP A 907 -12.40 -34.62 -6.27
N ALA A 908 -12.96 -34.09 -7.37
CA ALA A 908 -12.21 -33.84 -8.61
C ALA A 908 -11.19 -32.69 -8.47
N GLY A 909 -11.54 -31.59 -7.81
CA GLY A 909 -10.62 -30.48 -7.53
C GLY A 909 -9.54 -30.89 -6.53
N VAL A 910 -9.90 -31.64 -5.50
CA VAL A 910 -8.94 -32.20 -4.53
C VAL A 910 -7.95 -33.14 -5.22
N ALA A 911 -8.42 -34.01 -6.11
CA ALA A 911 -7.55 -34.90 -6.89
C ALA A 911 -6.65 -34.15 -7.89
N ALA A 912 -7.17 -33.12 -8.55
CA ALA A 912 -6.40 -32.28 -9.48
C ALA A 912 -5.28 -31.50 -8.76
N LEU A 913 -5.55 -30.99 -7.55
CA LEU A 913 -4.53 -30.38 -6.69
C LEU A 913 -3.48 -31.40 -6.26
N ALA A 914 -3.93 -32.56 -5.78
CA ALA A 914 -3.06 -33.63 -5.30
C ALA A 914 -2.06 -34.09 -6.38
N GLU A 915 -2.47 -34.19 -7.64
CA GLU A 915 -1.60 -34.63 -8.73
C GLU A 915 -0.41 -33.68 -9.01
N LYS A 916 -0.47 -32.41 -8.56
CA LYS A 916 0.52 -31.37 -8.88
C LYS A 916 1.26 -30.79 -7.67
N LEU A 917 1.08 -31.35 -6.46
CA LEU A 917 1.78 -30.88 -5.25
C LEU A 917 3.32 -30.92 -5.44
N PRO A 918 4.04 -29.80 -5.24
CA PRO A 918 5.50 -29.77 -5.41
C PRO A 918 6.25 -30.74 -4.49
N ILE A 919 7.20 -31.47 -5.06
CA ILE A 919 7.97 -32.53 -4.38
C ILE A 919 8.91 -31.96 -3.29
N SER A 920 9.17 -30.66 -3.31
CA SER A 920 9.97 -29.92 -2.32
C SER A 920 9.21 -29.58 -1.03
N LEU A 921 7.88 -29.72 -0.98
CA LEU A 921 7.07 -29.26 0.15
C LEU A 921 7.47 -29.92 1.48
N GLN A 922 7.77 -29.08 2.46
CA GLN A 922 8.02 -29.46 3.86
C GLN A 922 6.81 -29.17 4.75
N GLN A 923 5.96 -28.22 4.37
CA GLN A 923 4.70 -27.90 5.05
C GLN A 923 3.56 -27.80 4.03
N LEU A 924 2.44 -28.47 4.31
CA LEU A 924 1.23 -28.41 3.51
C LEU A 924 0.02 -28.18 4.42
N GLN A 925 -0.73 -27.12 4.15
CA GLN A 925 -1.98 -26.78 4.85
C GLN A 925 -3.10 -26.62 3.82
N LEU A 926 -4.12 -27.48 3.88
CA LEU A 926 -5.25 -27.45 2.95
C LEU A 926 -6.57 -27.40 3.75
N HIS A 927 -7.33 -26.33 3.57
CA HIS A 927 -8.65 -26.17 4.17
C HIS A 927 -9.74 -26.27 3.11
N PHE A 928 -10.55 -27.31 3.24
CA PHE A 928 -11.79 -27.53 2.48
C PHE A 928 -13.01 -27.59 3.39
N GLY A 929 -12.89 -27.14 4.65
CA GLY A 929 -13.99 -27.10 5.61
C GLY A 929 -15.26 -26.45 5.06
N VAL A 930 -16.41 -27.10 5.25
CA VAL A 930 -17.74 -26.75 4.71
C VAL A 930 -17.88 -26.91 3.18
N CYS A 931 -16.95 -27.56 2.48
CA CYS A 931 -17.17 -27.99 1.08
C CYS A 931 -17.98 -29.30 1.07
N GLN A 932 -19.23 -29.25 0.59
CA GLN A 932 -20.19 -30.37 0.73
C GLN A 932 -20.02 -31.53 -0.27
N GLN A 933 -19.19 -31.39 -1.30
CA GLN A 933 -19.04 -32.39 -2.38
C GLN A 933 -17.73 -33.20 -2.30
N ILE A 934 -17.03 -33.14 -1.17
CA ILE A 934 -15.82 -33.93 -0.90
C ILE A 934 -16.20 -35.15 -0.07
N SER A 935 -15.68 -36.30 -0.49
CA SER A 935 -15.93 -37.62 0.08
C SER A 935 -14.63 -38.35 0.45
N ASP A 936 -14.78 -39.57 0.95
CA ASP A 936 -13.68 -40.53 1.09
C ASP A 936 -12.79 -40.65 -0.16
N ALA A 937 -13.34 -40.45 -1.36
CA ALA A 937 -12.58 -40.54 -2.61
C ALA A 937 -11.59 -39.37 -2.81
N GLY A 938 -11.98 -38.13 -2.50
CA GLY A 938 -11.10 -36.97 -2.54
C GLY A 938 -10.02 -37.03 -1.45
N VAL A 939 -10.39 -37.46 -0.24
CA VAL A 939 -9.45 -37.71 0.86
C VAL A 939 -8.42 -38.77 0.46
N ALA A 940 -8.85 -39.88 -0.16
CA ALA A 940 -7.94 -40.92 -0.66
C ALA A 940 -7.06 -40.44 -1.83
N ALA A 941 -7.61 -39.67 -2.77
CA ALA A 941 -6.86 -39.12 -3.91
C ALA A 941 -5.76 -38.15 -3.45
N LEU A 942 -6.01 -37.35 -2.42
CA LEU A 942 -5.01 -36.52 -1.77
C LEU A 942 -3.94 -37.36 -1.06
N ALA A 943 -4.37 -38.34 -0.27
CA ALA A 943 -3.49 -39.24 0.48
C ALA A 943 -2.48 -39.96 -0.43
N GLU A 944 -2.90 -40.42 -1.61
CA GLU A 944 -2.02 -41.08 -2.59
C GLU A 944 -0.86 -40.21 -3.14
N LYS A 945 -0.91 -38.88 -2.99
CA LYS A 945 0.05 -37.94 -3.61
C LYS A 945 0.78 -37.04 -2.61
N LEU A 946 0.59 -37.23 -1.30
CA LEU A 946 1.28 -36.44 -0.26
C LEU A 946 2.82 -36.51 -0.43
N PRO A 947 3.52 -35.37 -0.58
CA PRO A 947 4.98 -35.37 -0.74
C PRO A 947 5.73 -36.03 0.43
N ILE A 948 6.68 -36.90 0.10
CA ILE A 948 7.49 -37.68 1.07
C ILE A 948 8.40 -36.78 1.93
N SER A 949 8.61 -35.54 1.49
CA SER A 949 9.35 -34.45 2.14
C SER A 949 8.59 -33.75 3.27
N LEU A 950 7.28 -33.97 3.42
CA LEU A 950 6.45 -33.26 4.41
C LEU A 950 6.87 -33.53 5.86
N GLN A 951 7.14 -32.46 6.58
CA GLN A 951 7.41 -32.43 8.01
C GLN A 951 6.20 -31.92 8.81
N GLN A 952 5.33 -31.13 8.17
CA GLN A 952 4.07 -30.64 8.74
C GLN A 952 2.94 -30.84 7.74
N LEU A 953 1.81 -31.39 8.22
CA LEU A 953 0.60 -31.59 7.44
C LEU A 953 -0.61 -31.12 8.24
N HIS A 954 -1.39 -30.21 7.66
CA HIS A 954 -2.67 -29.74 8.18
C HIS A 954 -3.74 -29.97 7.10
N LEU A 955 -4.75 -30.78 7.42
CA LEU A 955 -5.90 -30.99 6.55
C LEU A 955 -7.18 -30.67 7.33
N ASP A 956 -7.95 -29.70 6.84
CA ASP A 956 -9.27 -29.33 7.35
C ASP A 956 -10.34 -29.78 6.35
N PHE A 957 -11.14 -30.75 6.77
CA PHE A 957 -12.32 -31.26 6.08
C PHE A 957 -13.57 -31.15 6.97
N ASN A 958 -13.64 -30.16 7.88
CA ASN A 958 -14.82 -30.02 8.74
C ASN A 958 -16.10 -29.82 7.92
N ASN A 959 -17.25 -30.25 8.44
CA ASN A 959 -18.52 -30.12 7.73
C ASN A 959 -19.73 -29.99 8.68
N TYR A 960 -19.71 -28.92 9.47
CA TYR A 960 -20.82 -28.49 10.35
C TYR A 960 -22.15 -28.23 9.61
N SER A 961 -22.18 -28.35 8.27
CA SER A 961 -23.37 -28.15 7.43
C SER A 961 -24.15 -29.43 7.09
N GLY A 962 -23.75 -30.60 7.63
CA GLY A 962 -24.56 -31.83 7.57
C GLY A 962 -24.07 -32.91 6.60
N CYS A 963 -22.84 -32.82 6.06
CA CYS A 963 -22.36 -33.79 5.06
C CYS A 963 -22.13 -35.19 5.65
N GLN A 964 -22.44 -36.22 4.86
CA GLN A 964 -22.31 -37.64 5.22
C GLN A 964 -21.34 -38.40 4.29
N GLN A 965 -20.40 -37.71 3.63
CA GLN A 965 -19.57 -38.30 2.57
C GLN A 965 -18.14 -38.67 2.98
N ILE A 966 -17.67 -38.21 4.14
CA ILE A 966 -16.39 -38.64 4.75
C ILE A 966 -16.69 -39.56 5.92
N SER A 967 -16.06 -40.74 5.92
CA SER A 967 -16.29 -41.85 6.84
C SER A 967 -14.97 -42.42 7.36
N ASP A 968 -15.06 -43.51 8.13
CA ASP A 968 -13.91 -44.33 8.52
C ASP A 968 -13.02 -44.76 7.33
N ALA A 969 -13.56 -44.87 6.12
CA ALA A 969 -12.81 -45.30 4.93
C ALA A 969 -11.83 -44.23 4.43
N GLY A 970 -12.24 -42.95 4.35
CA GLY A 970 -11.36 -41.85 3.97
C GLY A 970 -10.29 -41.59 5.03
N VAL A 971 -10.66 -41.67 6.31
CA VAL A 971 -9.70 -41.59 7.43
C VAL A 971 -8.66 -42.71 7.36
N ALA A 972 -9.07 -43.96 7.06
CA ALA A 972 -8.16 -45.08 6.89
C ALA A 972 -7.27 -44.95 5.64
N ALA A 973 -7.81 -44.45 4.52
CA ALA A 973 -7.05 -44.21 3.29
C ALA A 973 -5.96 -43.13 3.49
N LEU A 974 -6.28 -42.05 4.21
CA LEU A 974 -5.32 -41.04 4.63
C LEU A 974 -4.24 -41.63 5.55
N ALA A 975 -4.67 -42.37 6.57
CA ALA A 975 -3.78 -43.01 7.54
C ALA A 975 -2.72 -43.91 6.89
N GLU A 976 -3.11 -44.69 5.86
CA GLU A 976 -2.18 -45.61 5.18
C GLU A 976 -1.03 -44.90 4.44
N LYS A 977 -1.19 -43.61 4.10
CA LYS A 977 -0.24 -42.87 3.25
C LYS A 977 0.47 -41.70 3.96
N LEU A 978 0.28 -41.51 5.27
CA LEU A 978 0.93 -40.43 6.04
C LEU A 978 2.46 -40.48 5.88
N PRO A 979 3.13 -39.38 5.45
CA PRO A 979 4.58 -39.36 5.31
C PRO A 979 5.33 -39.65 6.62
N ILE A 980 6.34 -40.54 6.52
CA ILE A 980 7.15 -41.04 7.66
C ILE A 980 8.04 -39.93 8.27
N SER A 981 8.13 -38.79 7.60
CA SER A 981 8.87 -37.57 7.92
C SER A 981 8.09 -36.56 8.77
N LEU A 982 6.78 -36.78 9.01
CA LEU A 982 5.93 -35.84 9.74
C LEU A 982 6.33 -35.70 11.21
N HIS A 983 6.56 -34.45 11.64
CA HIS A 983 6.77 -34.06 13.04
C HIS A 983 5.52 -33.37 13.62
N GLN A 984 4.67 -32.78 12.76
CA GLN A 984 3.39 -32.19 13.13
C GLN A 984 2.28 -32.67 12.19
N LEU A 985 1.16 -33.12 12.76
CA LEU A 985 -0.04 -33.55 12.04
C LEU A 985 -1.26 -32.92 12.68
N GLN A 986 -2.04 -32.19 11.89
CA GLN A 986 -3.31 -31.59 12.28
C GLN A 986 -4.40 -32.05 11.32
N LEU A 987 -5.43 -32.71 11.83
CA LEU A 987 -6.58 -33.18 11.05
C LEU A 987 -7.87 -32.71 11.70
N ASP A 988 -8.64 -31.90 10.99
CA ASP A 988 -9.99 -31.50 11.40
C ASP A 988 -11.03 -32.22 10.54
N PHE A 989 -11.82 -33.07 11.20
CA PHE A 989 -12.98 -33.76 10.65
C PHE A 989 -14.25 -33.44 11.47
N GLY A 990 -14.30 -32.28 12.13
CA GLY A 990 -15.49 -31.85 12.87
C GLY A 990 -16.73 -31.85 11.99
N GLY A 991 -17.87 -32.36 12.47
CA GLY A 991 -19.08 -32.52 11.67
C GLY A 991 -19.13 -33.78 10.78
N CYS A 992 -18.09 -34.62 10.69
CA CYS A 992 -18.12 -35.83 9.87
C CYS A 992 -18.84 -37.01 10.56
N TYR A 993 -20.18 -37.00 10.51
CA TYR A 993 -21.06 -37.95 11.24
C TYR A 993 -20.81 -39.45 10.98
N GLN A 994 -20.09 -39.84 9.92
CA GLN A 994 -19.77 -41.23 9.61
C GLN A 994 -18.40 -41.71 10.12
N ILE A 995 -17.65 -40.87 10.85
CA ILE A 995 -16.44 -41.30 11.55
C ILE A 995 -16.81 -41.92 12.90
N SER A 996 -16.29 -43.11 13.16
CA SER A 996 -16.51 -43.91 14.36
C SER A 996 -15.19 -44.28 15.05
N ASP A 997 -15.30 -45.10 16.10
CA ASP A 997 -14.15 -45.75 16.74
C ASP A 997 -13.22 -46.49 15.75
N ALA A 998 -13.75 -46.97 14.61
CA ALA A 998 -12.96 -47.72 13.63
C ALA A 998 -12.01 -46.84 12.80
N GLY A 999 -12.45 -45.65 12.34
CA GLY A 999 -11.60 -44.69 11.65
C GLY A 999 -10.55 -44.09 12.57
N VAL A 1000 -10.93 -43.77 13.82
CA VAL A 1000 -9.99 -43.33 14.86
C VAL A 1000 -8.93 -44.41 15.12
N ALA A 1001 -9.32 -45.69 15.20
CA ALA A 1001 -8.37 -46.80 15.36
C ALA A 1001 -7.47 -47.01 14.12
N ALA A 1002 -8.00 -46.87 12.91
CA ALA A 1002 -7.23 -46.99 11.67
C ALA A 1002 -6.17 -45.89 11.55
N LEU A 1003 -6.52 -44.65 11.89
CA LEU A 1003 -5.57 -43.53 12.01
C LEU A 1003 -4.52 -43.80 13.09
N ALA A 1004 -4.96 -44.21 14.27
CA ALA A 1004 -4.10 -44.51 15.41
C ALA A 1004 -3.05 -45.59 15.14
N GLU A 1005 -3.36 -46.61 14.33
CA GLU A 1005 -2.41 -47.68 13.99
C GLU A 1005 -1.26 -47.21 13.07
N LYS A 1006 -1.45 -46.12 12.32
CA LYS A 1006 -0.51 -45.66 11.27
C LYS A 1006 0.19 -44.33 11.56
N LEU A 1007 0.00 -43.74 12.74
CA LEU A 1007 0.66 -42.48 13.12
C LEU A 1007 2.20 -42.57 12.98
N PRO A 1008 2.86 -41.63 12.27
CA PRO A 1008 4.31 -41.64 12.08
C PRO A 1008 5.11 -41.64 13.40
N ILE A 1009 6.17 -42.46 13.46
CA ILE A 1009 7.00 -42.62 14.67
C ILE A 1009 7.82 -41.33 14.97
N SER A 1010 8.01 -40.46 13.99
CA SER A 1010 8.62 -39.13 14.12
C SER A 1010 7.74 -38.09 14.80
N LEU A 1011 6.44 -38.35 14.97
CA LEU A 1011 5.44 -37.33 15.28
C LEU A 1011 5.59 -36.76 16.69
N GLN A 1012 5.82 -35.44 16.78
CA GLN A 1012 6.03 -34.69 18.03
C GLN A 1012 4.78 -33.93 18.47
N GLN A 1013 3.97 -33.49 17.51
CA GLN A 1013 2.73 -32.75 17.72
C GLN A 1013 1.59 -33.40 16.93
N LEU A 1014 0.46 -33.65 17.60
CA LEU A 1014 -0.76 -34.20 17.00
C LEU A 1014 -1.96 -33.38 17.46
N GLN A 1015 -2.76 -32.90 16.51
CA GLN A 1015 -4.04 -32.24 16.77
C GLN A 1015 -5.11 -32.96 15.95
N LEU A 1016 -6.13 -33.49 16.63
CA LEU A 1016 -7.26 -34.18 16.00
C LEU A 1016 -8.56 -33.54 16.46
N ASP A 1017 -9.35 -33.06 15.51
CA ASP A 1017 -10.66 -32.49 15.79
C ASP A 1017 -11.78 -33.34 15.18
N PHE A 1018 -12.73 -33.69 16.04
CA PHE A 1018 -13.92 -34.48 15.74
C PHE A 1018 -15.17 -33.87 16.39
N ARG A 1019 -15.16 -32.54 16.66
CA ARG A 1019 -16.29 -31.83 17.26
C ARG A 1019 -17.55 -31.89 16.42
N ASP A 1020 -18.69 -31.58 17.06
CA ASP A 1020 -19.93 -31.12 16.42
C ASP A 1020 -20.53 -32.01 15.31
N GLY A 1021 -20.21 -33.32 15.30
CA GLY A 1021 -20.91 -34.31 14.50
C GLY A 1021 -20.52 -35.77 14.70
N CYS A 1022 -19.28 -36.06 15.12
CA CYS A 1022 -18.72 -37.42 15.19
C CYS A 1022 -19.24 -38.24 16.40
N ASN A 1023 -20.57 -38.38 16.51
CA ASN A 1023 -21.28 -39.02 17.61
C ASN A 1023 -21.10 -40.55 17.70
N GLN A 1024 -20.43 -41.15 16.73
CA GLN A 1024 -20.06 -42.58 16.71
C GLN A 1024 -18.67 -42.87 17.31
N ILE A 1025 -17.91 -41.83 17.70
CA ILE A 1025 -16.69 -41.98 18.50
C ILE A 1025 -17.08 -42.17 19.98
N SER A 1026 -16.41 -43.11 20.65
CA SER A 1026 -16.69 -43.51 22.02
C SER A 1026 -15.43 -43.68 22.87
N ASP A 1027 -15.63 -44.08 24.13
CA ASP A 1027 -14.62 -44.61 25.03
C ASP A 1027 -13.72 -45.72 24.42
N ALA A 1028 -14.06 -46.32 23.27
CA ALA A 1028 -13.22 -47.31 22.59
C ALA A 1028 -12.19 -46.68 21.63
N GLY A 1029 -12.59 -45.77 20.74
CA GLY A 1029 -11.70 -45.10 19.78
C GLY A 1029 -10.68 -44.20 20.48
N VAL A 1030 -11.10 -43.48 21.52
CA VAL A 1030 -10.20 -42.70 22.39
C VAL A 1030 -9.13 -43.59 23.04
N ALA A 1031 -9.45 -44.85 23.35
CA ALA A 1031 -8.47 -45.80 23.87
C ALA A 1031 -7.59 -46.42 22.77
N ALA A 1032 -8.14 -46.72 21.59
CA ALA A 1032 -7.35 -47.19 20.45
C ALA A 1032 -6.26 -46.17 20.09
N LEU A 1033 -6.61 -44.88 20.05
CA LEU A 1033 -5.66 -43.78 19.92
C LEU A 1033 -4.64 -43.76 21.07
N ALA A 1034 -5.11 -43.72 22.32
CA ALA A 1034 -4.25 -43.62 23.50
C ALA A 1034 -3.26 -44.79 23.69
N GLU A 1035 -3.60 -45.99 23.21
CA GLU A 1035 -2.78 -47.20 23.32
C GLU A 1035 -1.68 -47.27 22.24
N THR A 1036 -1.73 -46.47 21.17
CA THR A 1036 -0.74 -46.47 20.06
C THR A 1036 0.05 -45.17 19.87
N LEU A 1037 -0.28 -44.07 20.58
CA LEU A 1037 0.40 -42.77 20.41
C LEU A 1037 1.94 -42.88 20.42
N PRO A 1038 2.65 -42.31 19.42
CA PRO A 1038 4.11 -42.31 19.35
C PRO A 1038 4.79 -41.82 20.63
N ILE A 1039 5.93 -42.43 20.99
CA ILE A 1039 6.70 -42.08 22.21
C ILE A 1039 7.28 -40.66 22.11
N SER A 1040 7.70 -40.29 20.90
CA SER A 1040 8.13 -38.96 20.43
C SER A 1040 7.07 -37.86 20.61
N LEU A 1041 5.79 -38.23 20.77
CA LEU A 1041 4.72 -37.25 20.93
C LEU A 1041 4.88 -36.51 22.27
N HIS A 1042 4.85 -35.18 22.19
CA HIS A 1042 5.02 -34.26 23.33
C HIS A 1042 3.87 -33.24 23.43
N ARG A 1043 3.21 -32.90 22.30
CA ARG A 1043 1.96 -32.14 22.28
C ARG A 1043 0.85 -33.00 21.67
N LEU A 1044 -0.29 -33.07 22.37
CA LEU A 1044 -1.53 -33.65 21.88
C LEU A 1044 -2.67 -32.66 22.15
N GLU A 1045 -3.49 -32.41 21.15
CA GLU A 1045 -4.81 -31.82 21.28
C GLU A 1045 -5.83 -32.78 20.63
N LEU A 1046 -6.95 -33.03 21.32
CA LEU A 1046 -7.94 -34.04 20.93
C LEU A 1046 -9.35 -33.54 21.28
N ASN A 1047 -10.03 -32.97 20.28
CA ASN A 1047 -11.30 -32.29 20.47
C ASN A 1047 -12.46 -33.22 20.05
N LEU A 1048 -13.25 -33.70 21.01
CA LEU A 1048 -14.19 -34.82 20.83
C LEU A 1048 -15.68 -34.43 20.80
N GLY A 1049 -15.99 -33.13 20.91
CA GLY A 1049 -17.36 -32.61 20.85
C GLY A 1049 -18.28 -32.98 22.03
N PHE A 1050 -19.40 -32.25 22.16
CA PHE A 1050 -20.38 -32.46 23.24
C PHE A 1050 -21.35 -33.63 22.99
N PHE A 1051 -21.34 -34.23 21.79
CA PHE A 1051 -22.30 -35.26 21.36
C PHE A 1051 -21.67 -36.64 21.09
N SER A 1052 -20.39 -36.85 21.45
CA SER A 1052 -19.73 -38.15 21.34
C SER A 1052 -20.12 -39.11 22.47
N GLN A 1053 -19.94 -40.41 22.26
CA GLN A 1053 -20.20 -41.46 23.27
C GLN A 1053 -18.99 -41.65 24.21
N VAL A 1054 -18.25 -40.58 24.46
CA VAL A 1054 -17.03 -40.53 25.26
C VAL A 1054 -17.41 -40.15 26.69
N SER A 1055 -16.99 -40.93 27.69
CA SER A 1055 -17.33 -40.63 29.09
C SER A 1055 -16.53 -39.44 29.64
N ASP A 1056 -17.05 -38.75 30.66
CA ASP A 1056 -16.34 -37.68 31.38
C ASP A 1056 -14.91 -38.08 31.79
N ALA A 1057 -14.69 -39.35 32.11
CA ALA A 1057 -13.39 -39.90 32.49
C ALA A 1057 -12.42 -39.99 31.31
N ALA A 1058 -12.91 -40.23 30.10
CA ALA A 1058 -12.14 -40.23 28.85
C ALA A 1058 -11.95 -38.80 28.32
N THR A 1059 -12.99 -37.97 28.30
CA THR A 1059 -12.91 -36.55 27.91
C THR A 1059 -11.93 -35.78 28.80
N LYS A 1060 -11.97 -35.99 30.12
CA LYS A 1060 -11.00 -35.42 31.05
C LYS A 1060 -9.58 -35.98 30.89
N ALA A 1061 -9.44 -37.22 30.39
CA ALA A 1061 -8.14 -37.79 30.07
C ALA A 1061 -7.56 -37.23 28.77
N ALA A 1062 -8.39 -37.00 27.75
CA ALA A 1062 -8.00 -36.40 26.47
C ALA A 1062 -7.40 -34.98 26.62
N GLY A 1063 -7.80 -34.24 27.66
CA GLY A 1063 -7.29 -32.90 27.98
C GLY A 1063 -5.80 -32.82 28.32
N SER A 1064 -5.05 -33.92 28.45
CA SER A 1064 -3.59 -33.90 28.35
C SER A 1064 -2.98 -35.26 27.99
N LEU A 1065 -1.87 -35.24 27.24
CA LEU A 1065 -1.16 -36.45 26.79
C LEU A 1065 -0.79 -37.41 27.94
N GLU A 1066 -0.36 -36.87 29.09
CA GLU A 1066 -0.04 -37.66 30.28
C GLU A 1066 -1.28 -38.33 30.89
N SER A 1067 -2.39 -37.58 31.00
CA SER A 1067 -3.65 -38.10 31.54
C SER A 1067 -4.23 -39.18 30.63
N LEU A 1068 -4.15 -39.00 29.31
CA LEU A 1068 -4.64 -39.96 28.32
C LEU A 1068 -3.83 -41.27 28.36
N ARG A 1069 -2.49 -41.19 28.37
CA ARG A 1069 -1.60 -42.36 28.52
C ARG A 1069 -1.84 -43.07 29.86
N ALA A 1070 -2.02 -42.33 30.97
CA ALA A 1070 -2.29 -42.90 32.28
C ALA A 1070 -3.67 -43.59 32.36
N TRP A 1071 -4.69 -42.99 31.74
CA TRP A 1071 -6.05 -43.54 31.66
C TRP A 1071 -6.10 -44.84 30.85
N ALA A 1072 -5.40 -44.89 29.70
CA ALA A 1072 -5.25 -46.10 28.90
C ALA A 1072 -4.53 -47.22 29.68
N ALA A 1073 -3.40 -46.92 30.32
CA ALA A 1073 -2.70 -47.88 31.17
C ALA A 1073 -3.58 -48.41 32.32
N ALA A 1074 -4.39 -47.54 32.93
CA ALA A 1074 -5.36 -47.93 33.97
C ALA A 1074 -6.51 -48.80 33.44
N ARG A 1075 -6.92 -48.63 32.17
CA ARG A 1075 -7.87 -49.53 31.49
C ARG A 1075 -7.23 -50.89 31.20
N ALA A 1076 -6.04 -50.93 30.60
CA ALA A 1076 -5.29 -52.15 30.29
C ALA A 1076 -4.97 -53.03 31.52
N ALA A 1077 -4.87 -52.43 32.72
CA ALA A 1077 -4.69 -53.17 33.97
C ALA A 1077 -5.96 -53.91 34.47
N ARG A 1078 -7.17 -53.40 34.17
CA ARG A 1078 -8.44 -53.95 34.71
C ARG A 1078 -8.71 -55.42 34.34
N PRO A 1079 -8.41 -55.91 33.12
CA PRO A 1079 -8.54 -57.33 32.76
C PRO A 1079 -7.70 -58.29 33.62
N ARG A 1080 -6.46 -57.92 33.99
CA ARG A 1080 -5.59 -58.74 34.86
C ARG A 1080 -6.21 -58.92 36.25
N ALA A 1081 -6.53 -57.81 36.92
CA ALA A 1081 -7.16 -57.84 38.24
C ALA A 1081 -8.48 -58.62 38.25
N ARG A 1082 -9.29 -58.53 37.19
CA ARG A 1082 -10.56 -59.28 37.08
C ARG A 1082 -10.36 -60.78 36.79
N ARG A 1083 -9.28 -61.18 36.11
CA ARG A 1083 -8.87 -62.59 35.96
C ARG A 1083 -8.33 -63.17 37.27
N GLU A 1084 -7.42 -62.48 37.94
CA GLU A 1084 -6.84 -62.90 39.23
C GLU A 1084 -7.91 -63.03 40.33
N ARG A 1085 -8.86 -62.08 40.39
CA ARG A 1085 -10.00 -62.15 41.31
C ARG A 1085 -10.95 -63.31 40.98
N LYS A 1086 -11.13 -63.69 39.71
CA LYS A 1086 -11.86 -64.92 39.32
C LYS A 1086 -11.07 -66.21 39.60
N ALA A 1087 -9.74 -66.18 39.53
CA ALA A 1087 -8.88 -67.33 39.88
C ALA A 1087 -8.95 -67.62 41.39
N ARG A 1088 -8.73 -66.61 42.25
CA ARG A 1088 -8.85 -66.75 43.71
C ARG A 1088 -10.23 -67.23 44.15
N VAL A 1089 -11.31 -66.78 43.48
CA VAL A 1089 -12.68 -67.25 43.75
C VAL A 1089 -12.90 -68.72 43.34
N ARG A 1090 -12.16 -69.24 42.35
CA ARG A 1090 -12.18 -70.69 42.03
C ARG A 1090 -11.37 -71.52 43.03
N GLU A 1091 -10.20 -71.07 43.47
CA GLU A 1091 -9.40 -71.78 44.47
C GLU A 1091 -10.10 -71.86 45.84
N LEU A 1092 -10.75 -70.77 46.27
CA LEU A 1092 -11.53 -70.74 47.51
C LEU A 1092 -12.84 -71.54 47.46
N GLY A 1093 -13.28 -71.96 46.27
CA GLY A 1093 -14.50 -72.76 46.08
C GLY A 1093 -14.32 -74.28 46.25
N ALA A 1094 -13.08 -74.77 46.39
CA ALA A 1094 -12.74 -76.19 46.29
C ALA A 1094 -12.14 -76.78 47.57
N ARG A 1095 -12.90 -76.78 48.67
CA ARG A 1095 -12.66 -77.66 49.83
C ARG A 1095 -13.95 -78.42 50.19
N PRO A 1096 -13.98 -79.76 50.12
CA PRO A 1096 -15.15 -80.54 50.56
C PRO A 1096 -15.29 -80.50 52.09
N ARG A 1097 -16.51 -80.73 52.57
CA ARG A 1097 -16.80 -80.93 54.01
C ARG A 1097 -16.61 -82.41 54.38
N SER A 1098 -15.61 -82.69 55.21
CA SER A 1098 -15.52 -83.86 56.09
C SER A 1098 -14.55 -83.54 57.21
#